data_AF-A0A2N2LQP5-F1
#
_entry.id   AF-A0A2N2LQP5-F1
#
_cell.length_a   1.000
_cell.length_b   1.000
_cell.length_c   1.000
_cell.angle_alpha   90.00
_cell.angle_beta   90.00
_cell.angle_gamma   90.00
#
_symmetry.space_group_name_H-M   'P 1'
#
loop_
_entity.id
_entity.type
_entity.pdbx_description
1 polymer ?
#
loop_
_entity_poly.entity_id
_entity_poly.type
_entity_poly.pdbx_seq_one_letter_code
_entity_poly.pdbx_strand_id
1 'polypeptide(L)'
;MSLPGLISLLFFVAVVIYYLLGFYVIRLNPGSIIHRLFFCICLTLCIWAFSFSIANSAISYEMSLTWRRIAALGWGTLYSILLHYTLCLTGKQNVFRKKWVYALIYLPAAVNVFVFSLYSDLAVKRYVLEYTYAGWVNVRPTSAWDLMFNVYYIVFSLMVIGLFFHWGWSSKERVIKKQAYMIVASYVLAIVIGTLTEFVINYYFPFKFPQLAPLITLIPITTMYYCIIKYGLMAPETKNTVPQEGQILSEASQSHVTFWALPIIFVLVSILFRQKRLLYMVSVATFVTLFWIWIMVPEQTVKIGLSSHVFRIGIFGIFIWIAFYINRIYFDRLAKNEEQVKLQKLLVGISAQFVDARQENIDIIINDMLRQCGSHFQADRAGLFMYSRDNNNLAHSHEWCNAGIASTLDPKDHQTALDLPGVKDQIDKTGYIHINDLETLQPGSIPDRESLKKEQIKSLIIVKLTGIDNVIGYISFEAIQSPRKWDQDHREMIQVLGNLLSDALRQVESEKAINYMAYYDALTGLPNRTLLTDRLKQAISLSMRTEKLISVMFIDLDSFKSVNDTMGHDGGDAMLLQIAERLSALVRKYDTVSRFGGDEFLVMLPQISDVNNIQKVAQKMMSVFDQPIIIKNQEFFVTASAGIAVFPFDGEDTDELIKHADMAMYAAKNKGKNRFSFCSVEMKQEVLDNMELTNSLYRAVERNELFLQYQPQVNPETLEIIGMEALIRWRHPRRGIIPPMKFIPIAEKTSLIHSIGEWVLMTAILEPIIPRLAA
;
A
#
# COMPACT_ATOMS: atom_id res chain seq x y z
N MET A 1 -18.17 -6.77 -40.16
CA MET A 1 -18.94 -6.47 -38.93
C MET A 1 -18.86 -7.70 -38.05
N SER A 2 -18.51 -7.59 -36.76
CA SER A 2 -18.42 -8.78 -35.90
C SER A 2 -19.81 -9.37 -35.66
N LEU A 3 -19.89 -10.69 -35.48
CA LEU A 3 -21.16 -11.39 -35.24
C LEU A 3 -21.94 -10.83 -34.02
N PRO A 4 -21.31 -10.49 -32.87
CA PRO A 4 -22.02 -9.87 -31.76
C PRO A 4 -22.66 -8.54 -32.14
N GLY A 5 -21.98 -7.74 -32.96
CA GLY A 5 -22.52 -6.48 -33.47
C GLY A 5 -23.72 -6.68 -34.41
N LEU A 6 -23.76 -7.76 -35.19
CA LEU A 6 -24.89 -8.11 -36.06
C LEU A 6 -26.12 -8.52 -35.26
N ILE A 7 -25.93 -9.36 -34.24
CA ILE A 7 -27.01 -9.78 -33.37
C ILE A 7 -27.56 -8.58 -32.58
N SER A 8 -26.68 -7.72 -32.06
CA SER A 8 -27.08 -6.46 -31.41
C SER A 8 -27.88 -5.55 -32.35
N LEU A 9 -27.51 -5.47 -33.63
CA LEU A 9 -28.25 -4.71 -34.63
C LEU A 9 -29.64 -5.31 -34.87
N LEU A 10 -29.77 -6.64 -34.99
CA LEU A 10 -31.06 -7.30 -35.17
C LEU A 10 -32.01 -7.01 -34.00
N PHE A 11 -31.51 -7.04 -32.76
CA PHE A 11 -32.29 -6.63 -31.60
C PHE A 11 -32.75 -5.18 -31.69
N PHE A 12 -31.88 -4.28 -32.14
CA PHE A 12 -32.24 -2.88 -32.32
C PHE A 12 -33.32 -2.69 -33.41
N VAL A 13 -33.24 -3.42 -34.52
CA VAL A 13 -34.28 -3.43 -35.55
C VAL A 13 -35.61 -3.95 -34.98
N ALA A 14 -35.58 -4.96 -34.11
CA ALA A 14 -36.78 -5.43 -33.44
C ALA A 14 -37.42 -4.37 -32.53
N VAL A 15 -36.61 -3.60 -31.77
CA VAL A 15 -37.10 -2.46 -30.96
C VAL A 15 -37.88 -1.48 -31.84
N VAL A 16 -37.31 -1.14 -32.98
CA VAL A 16 -37.93 -0.26 -33.98
C VAL A 16 -39.29 -0.83 -34.43
N ILE A 17 -39.35 -2.10 -34.81
CA ILE A 17 -40.58 -2.73 -35.29
C ILE A 17 -41.64 -2.74 -34.17
N TYR A 18 -41.29 -3.17 -32.96
CA TYR A 18 -42.22 -3.20 -31.83
C TYR A 18 -42.80 -1.82 -31.53
N TYR A 19 -41.96 -0.79 -31.53
CA TYR A 19 -42.39 0.57 -31.34
C TYR A 19 -43.40 1.01 -32.41
N LEU A 20 -43.10 0.77 -33.69
CA LEU A 20 -43.97 1.14 -34.80
C LEU A 20 -45.35 0.46 -34.70
N LEU A 21 -45.37 -0.85 -34.45
CA LEU A 21 -46.61 -1.62 -34.36
C LEU A 21 -47.44 -1.18 -33.15
N GLY A 22 -46.82 -1.02 -31.98
CA GLY A 22 -47.50 -0.55 -30.78
C GLY A 22 -48.07 0.85 -30.95
N PHE A 23 -47.29 1.76 -31.54
CA PHE A 23 -47.69 3.14 -31.79
C PHE A 23 -48.87 3.23 -32.76
N TYR A 24 -48.84 2.47 -33.85
CA TYR A 24 -49.95 2.41 -34.80
C TYR A 24 -51.24 2.00 -34.09
N VAL A 25 -51.20 0.93 -33.28
CA VAL A 25 -52.38 0.39 -32.60
C VAL A 25 -52.93 1.38 -31.58
N ILE A 26 -52.10 1.96 -30.69
CA ILE A 26 -52.64 2.90 -29.68
C ILE A 26 -53.30 4.13 -30.29
N ARG A 27 -52.84 4.57 -31.47
CA ARG A 27 -53.42 5.70 -32.21
C ARG A 27 -54.82 5.39 -32.75
N LEU A 28 -55.13 4.13 -33.05
CA LEU A 28 -56.47 3.75 -33.53
C LEU A 28 -57.54 4.09 -32.50
N ASN A 29 -57.27 3.85 -31.21
CA ASN A 29 -58.17 4.24 -30.12
C ASN A 29 -57.42 4.32 -28.77
N PRO A 30 -56.92 5.51 -28.36
CA PRO A 30 -56.14 5.65 -27.13
C PRO A 30 -56.95 5.39 -25.85
N GLY A 31 -58.28 5.57 -25.89
CA GLY A 31 -59.16 5.31 -24.75
C GLY A 31 -59.38 3.81 -24.48
N SER A 32 -59.21 2.96 -25.50
CA SER A 32 -59.44 1.52 -25.38
C SER A 32 -58.38 0.84 -24.50
N ILE A 33 -58.83 0.02 -23.55
CA ILE A 33 -57.94 -0.77 -22.68
C ILE A 33 -57.14 -1.79 -23.49
N ILE A 34 -57.73 -2.39 -24.53
CA ILE A 34 -57.07 -3.43 -25.34
C ILE A 34 -55.93 -2.83 -26.16
N HIS A 35 -56.13 -1.64 -26.75
CA HIS A 35 -55.09 -0.93 -27.50
C HIS A 35 -53.94 -0.48 -26.58
N ARG A 36 -54.26 -0.01 -25.35
CA ARG A 36 -53.27 0.31 -24.31
C ARG A 36 -52.46 -0.92 -23.88
N LEU A 37 -53.13 -2.06 -23.66
CA LEU A 37 -52.44 -3.30 -23.29
C LEU A 37 -51.54 -3.81 -24.43
N PHE A 38 -51.98 -3.74 -25.69
CA PHE A 38 -51.14 -4.07 -26.84
C PHE A 38 -49.90 -3.16 -26.93
N PHE A 39 -50.09 -1.86 -26.73
CA PHE A 39 -48.96 -0.92 -26.65
C PHE A 39 -48.00 -1.25 -25.50
N CYS A 40 -48.52 -1.60 -24.32
CA CYS A 40 -47.69 -2.05 -23.19
C CYS A 40 -46.89 -3.31 -23.54
N ILE A 41 -47.47 -4.28 -24.25
CA ILE A 41 -46.75 -5.47 -24.75
C ILE A 41 -45.58 -5.03 -25.64
N CYS A 42 -45.84 -4.19 -26.64
CA CYS A 42 -44.80 -3.65 -27.51
C CYS A 42 -43.70 -2.90 -26.73
N LEU A 43 -44.07 -2.09 -25.74
CA LEU A 43 -43.12 -1.35 -24.91
C LEU A 43 -42.23 -2.29 -24.08
N THR A 44 -42.79 -3.33 -23.47
CA THR A 44 -41.99 -4.32 -22.73
C THR A 44 -41.03 -5.09 -23.63
N LEU A 45 -41.43 -5.38 -24.87
CA LEU A 45 -40.57 -5.99 -25.88
C LEU A 45 -39.47 -5.04 -26.36
N CYS A 46 -39.75 -3.73 -26.47
CA CYS A 46 -38.73 -2.72 -26.71
C CYS A 46 -37.67 -2.70 -25.60
N ILE A 47 -38.09 -2.68 -24.33
CA ILE A 47 -37.16 -2.69 -23.18
C ILE A 47 -36.27 -3.94 -23.22
N TRP A 48 -36.88 -5.11 -23.49
CA TRP A 48 -36.15 -6.36 -23.56
C TRP A 48 -35.13 -6.38 -24.71
N ALA A 49 -35.57 -6.11 -25.94
CA ALA A 49 -34.71 -6.14 -27.12
C ALA A 49 -33.61 -5.07 -27.05
N PHE A 50 -33.92 -3.86 -26.58
CA PHE A 50 -32.93 -2.78 -26.43
C PHE A 50 -31.83 -3.15 -25.43
N SER A 51 -32.23 -3.68 -24.28
CA SER A 51 -31.28 -4.11 -23.25
C SER A 51 -30.39 -5.25 -23.72
N PHE A 52 -30.93 -6.20 -24.50
CA PHE A 52 -30.14 -7.30 -25.08
C PHE A 52 -29.20 -6.82 -26.20
N SER A 53 -29.59 -5.80 -26.96
CA SER A 53 -28.71 -5.16 -27.94
C SER A 53 -27.42 -4.66 -27.29
N ILE A 54 -27.52 -3.96 -26.16
CA ILE A 54 -26.36 -3.45 -25.42
C ILE A 54 -25.61 -4.58 -24.71
N ALA A 55 -26.33 -5.44 -23.99
CA ALA A 55 -25.72 -6.51 -23.21
C ALA A 55 -24.88 -7.46 -24.08
N ASN A 56 -25.35 -7.79 -25.29
CA ASN A 56 -24.68 -8.76 -26.16
C ASN A 56 -23.30 -8.29 -26.66
N SER A 57 -23.15 -6.99 -26.95
CA SER A 57 -21.92 -6.40 -27.48
C SER A 57 -21.15 -5.56 -26.44
N ALA A 58 -21.45 -5.73 -25.15
CA ALA A 58 -20.77 -5.02 -24.07
C ALA A 58 -19.26 -5.35 -24.03
N ILE A 59 -18.45 -4.43 -23.50
CA ILE A 59 -16.97 -4.59 -23.46
C ILE A 59 -16.55 -5.29 -22.16
N SER A 60 -17.26 -5.01 -21.08
CA SER A 60 -17.00 -5.58 -19.77
C SER A 60 -18.19 -6.41 -19.30
N TYR A 61 -17.87 -7.36 -18.41
CA TYR A 61 -18.85 -8.16 -17.69
C TYR A 61 -19.88 -7.26 -16.97
N GLU A 62 -19.42 -6.24 -16.25
CA GLU A 62 -20.27 -5.33 -15.48
C GLU A 62 -21.29 -4.58 -16.35
N MET A 63 -20.86 -4.16 -17.54
CA MET A 63 -21.75 -3.49 -18.49
C MET A 63 -22.80 -4.47 -19.02
N SER A 64 -22.39 -5.70 -19.37
CA SER A 64 -23.34 -6.72 -19.83
C SER A 64 -24.35 -7.07 -18.72
N LEU A 65 -23.87 -7.24 -17.49
CA LEU A 65 -24.67 -7.56 -16.31
C LEU A 65 -25.73 -6.50 -16.02
N THR A 66 -25.33 -5.22 -16.04
CA THR A 66 -26.24 -4.10 -15.79
C THR A 66 -27.41 -4.10 -16.79
N TRP A 67 -27.11 -4.28 -18.07
CA TRP A 67 -28.15 -4.31 -19.11
C TRP A 67 -28.98 -5.59 -19.10
N ARG A 68 -28.41 -6.74 -18.69
CA ARG A 68 -29.19 -7.96 -18.46
C ARG A 68 -30.22 -7.78 -17.34
N ARG A 69 -29.89 -7.03 -16.28
CA ARG A 69 -30.82 -6.67 -15.20
C ARG A 69 -31.94 -5.76 -15.67
N ILE A 70 -31.65 -4.76 -16.50
CA ILE A 70 -32.68 -3.89 -17.09
C ILE A 70 -33.62 -4.70 -18.00
N ALA A 71 -33.09 -5.67 -18.75
CA ALA A 71 -33.88 -6.53 -19.62
C ALA A 71 -34.98 -7.30 -18.86
N ALA A 72 -34.75 -7.64 -17.58
CA ALA A 72 -35.72 -8.33 -16.72
C ALA A 72 -37.02 -7.55 -16.49
N LEU A 73 -36.98 -6.21 -16.61
CA LEU A 73 -38.19 -5.39 -16.60
C LEU A 73 -39.11 -5.70 -17.80
N GLY A 74 -38.51 -6.03 -18.94
CA GLY A 74 -39.24 -6.40 -20.16
C GLY A 74 -39.77 -7.83 -20.10
N TRP A 75 -38.89 -8.83 -20.08
CA TRP A 75 -39.31 -10.23 -20.14
C TRP A 75 -40.08 -10.71 -18.90
N GLY A 76 -39.78 -10.15 -17.72
CA GLY A 76 -40.47 -10.52 -16.48
C GLY A 76 -41.94 -10.11 -16.47
N THR A 77 -42.28 -9.00 -17.11
CA THR A 77 -43.64 -8.43 -17.11
C THR A 77 -44.49 -8.83 -18.32
N LEU A 78 -43.85 -9.22 -19.43
CA LEU A 78 -44.49 -9.53 -20.70
C LEU A 78 -45.68 -10.48 -20.58
N TYR A 79 -45.48 -11.66 -19.98
CA TYR A 79 -46.51 -12.72 -19.96
C TYR A 79 -47.74 -12.36 -19.14
N SER A 80 -47.58 -11.57 -18.07
CA SER A 80 -48.70 -11.04 -17.27
C SER A 80 -49.54 -10.04 -18.05
N ILE A 81 -48.88 -9.11 -18.77
CA ILE A 81 -49.58 -8.12 -19.61
C ILE A 81 -50.25 -8.84 -20.79
N LEU A 82 -49.58 -9.83 -21.38
CA LEU A 82 -50.13 -10.61 -22.48
C LEU A 82 -51.38 -11.41 -22.06
N LEU A 83 -51.37 -12.04 -20.89
CA LEU A 83 -52.53 -12.74 -20.34
C LEU A 83 -53.70 -11.77 -20.08
N HIS A 84 -53.42 -10.59 -19.51
CA HIS A 84 -54.42 -9.54 -19.29
C HIS A 84 -55.02 -9.07 -20.63
N TYR A 85 -54.17 -8.80 -21.62
CA TYR A 85 -54.59 -8.46 -22.97
C TYR A 85 -55.51 -9.52 -23.59
N THR A 86 -55.13 -10.80 -23.51
CA THR A 86 -55.94 -11.91 -24.05
C THR A 86 -57.27 -12.06 -23.33
N LEU A 87 -57.33 -11.88 -22.00
CA LEU A 87 -58.59 -11.90 -21.24
C LEU A 87 -59.53 -10.78 -21.67
N CYS A 88 -59.00 -9.57 -21.91
CA CYS A 88 -59.80 -8.45 -22.41
C CYS A 88 -60.28 -8.69 -23.85
N LEU A 89 -59.39 -9.15 -24.73
CA LEU A 89 -59.69 -9.39 -26.14
C LEU A 89 -60.72 -10.52 -26.35
N THR A 90 -60.70 -11.54 -25.49
CA THR A 90 -61.65 -12.67 -25.55
C THR A 90 -62.96 -12.40 -24.82
N GLY A 91 -63.23 -11.15 -24.40
CA GLY A 91 -64.47 -10.75 -23.73
C GLY A 91 -64.57 -11.14 -22.25
N LYS A 92 -63.49 -11.68 -21.67
CA LYS A 92 -63.42 -12.11 -20.26
C LYS A 92 -62.96 -11.00 -19.29
N GLN A 93 -63.09 -9.73 -19.69
CA GLN A 93 -62.70 -8.58 -18.87
C GLN A 93 -63.41 -8.49 -17.51
N ASN A 94 -64.59 -9.11 -17.36
CA ASN A 94 -65.35 -9.15 -16.11
C ASN A 94 -64.62 -9.83 -14.95
N VAL A 95 -63.61 -10.68 -15.22
CA VAL A 95 -62.78 -11.30 -14.18
C VAL A 95 -62.06 -10.22 -13.34
N PHE A 96 -61.74 -9.07 -13.93
CA PHE A 96 -61.08 -7.95 -13.24
C PHE A 96 -61.99 -7.12 -12.32
N ARG A 97 -63.29 -7.43 -12.20
CA ARG A 97 -64.15 -6.81 -11.18
C ARG A 97 -63.64 -7.05 -9.76
N LYS A 98 -62.99 -8.20 -9.53
CA LYS A 98 -62.34 -8.53 -8.26
C LYS A 98 -60.91 -8.00 -8.28
N LYS A 99 -60.61 -6.95 -7.51
CA LYS A 99 -59.29 -6.29 -7.51
C LYS A 99 -58.12 -7.26 -7.21
N TRP A 100 -58.33 -8.32 -6.43
CA TRP A 100 -57.29 -9.32 -6.13
C TRP A 100 -56.80 -10.11 -7.35
N VAL A 101 -57.58 -10.17 -8.44
CA VAL A 101 -57.17 -10.82 -9.70
C VAL A 101 -55.97 -10.10 -10.32
N TYR A 102 -55.88 -8.76 -10.17
CA TYR A 102 -54.69 -8.02 -10.59
C TYR A 102 -53.45 -8.50 -9.84
N ALA A 103 -53.56 -8.72 -8.52
CA ALA A 103 -52.47 -9.26 -7.73
C ALA A 103 -52.10 -10.68 -8.20
N LEU A 104 -53.07 -11.56 -8.46
CA LEU A 104 -52.80 -12.92 -8.94
C LEU A 104 -52.04 -12.91 -10.28
N ILE A 105 -52.44 -12.06 -11.23
CA ILE A 105 -51.83 -12.01 -12.56
C ILE A 105 -50.44 -11.34 -12.52
N TYR A 106 -50.27 -10.27 -11.75
CA TYR A 106 -49.05 -9.45 -11.81
C TYR A 106 -48.02 -9.73 -10.69
N LEU A 107 -48.37 -10.47 -9.63
CA LEU A 107 -47.42 -10.83 -8.56
C LEU A 107 -46.23 -11.64 -9.11
N PRO A 108 -46.39 -12.66 -9.97
CA PRO A 108 -45.24 -13.35 -10.56
C PRO A 108 -44.30 -12.42 -11.35
N ALA A 109 -44.85 -11.44 -12.08
CA ALA A 109 -44.06 -10.43 -12.77
C ALA A 109 -43.29 -9.53 -11.79
N ALA A 110 -43.93 -9.07 -10.70
CA ALA A 110 -43.28 -8.25 -9.68
C ALA A 110 -42.13 -8.99 -8.98
N VAL A 111 -42.32 -10.28 -8.67
CA VAL A 111 -41.26 -11.12 -8.09
C VAL A 111 -40.09 -11.29 -9.07
N ASN A 112 -40.36 -11.54 -10.35
CA ASN A 112 -39.30 -11.64 -11.37
C ASN A 112 -38.50 -10.33 -11.49
N VAL A 113 -39.17 -9.18 -11.55
CA VAL A 113 -38.50 -7.87 -11.59
C VAL A 113 -37.64 -7.64 -10.34
N PHE A 114 -38.15 -7.98 -9.16
CA PHE A 114 -37.41 -7.82 -7.92
C PHE A 114 -36.14 -8.68 -7.89
N VAL A 115 -36.27 -9.97 -8.23
CA VAL A 115 -35.19 -10.97 -8.15
C VAL A 115 -34.11 -10.75 -9.22
N PHE A 116 -34.50 -10.47 -10.46
CA PHE A 116 -33.57 -10.40 -11.59
C PHE A 116 -33.14 -8.97 -11.96
N SER A 117 -33.83 -7.94 -11.46
CA SER A 117 -33.50 -6.54 -11.74
C SER A 117 -33.04 -5.77 -10.50
N LEU A 118 -33.91 -5.59 -9.50
CA LEU A 118 -33.73 -4.58 -8.45
C LEU A 118 -32.79 -5.02 -7.31
N TYR A 119 -32.88 -6.27 -6.84
CA TYR A 119 -32.09 -6.73 -5.69
C TYR A 119 -30.68 -7.19 -6.12
N SER A 120 -29.67 -6.35 -5.85
CA SER A 120 -28.29 -6.51 -6.35
C SER A 120 -27.68 -7.87 -6.05
N ASP A 121 -27.82 -8.35 -4.81
CA ASP A 121 -27.06 -9.52 -4.34
C ASP A 121 -27.61 -10.86 -4.87
N LEU A 122 -28.93 -10.95 -5.11
CA LEU A 122 -29.49 -12.10 -5.84
C LEU A 122 -29.18 -11.97 -7.33
N ALA A 123 -29.39 -10.79 -7.92
CA ALA A 123 -29.29 -10.59 -9.36
C ALA A 123 -27.87 -10.87 -9.89
N VAL A 124 -26.82 -10.38 -9.22
CA VAL A 124 -25.41 -10.64 -9.59
C VAL A 124 -25.10 -12.13 -9.57
N LYS A 125 -25.65 -12.89 -8.61
CA LYS A 125 -25.44 -14.35 -8.50
C LYS A 125 -26.20 -15.16 -9.56
N ARG A 126 -27.17 -14.57 -10.29
CA ARG A 126 -27.97 -15.28 -11.30
C ARG A 126 -27.41 -15.17 -12.72
N TYR A 127 -26.70 -14.11 -13.03
CA TYR A 127 -26.10 -13.93 -14.34
C TYR A 127 -24.66 -14.45 -14.31
N VAL A 128 -24.41 -15.57 -14.99
CA VAL A 128 -23.05 -16.02 -15.28
C VAL A 128 -22.83 -15.80 -16.75
N LEU A 129 -22.25 -14.65 -17.06
CA LEU A 129 -22.07 -14.19 -18.43
C LEU A 129 -20.68 -14.58 -18.93
N GLU A 130 -20.65 -15.32 -20.03
CA GLU A 130 -19.42 -15.64 -20.76
C GLU A 130 -19.43 -14.90 -22.10
N TYR A 131 -18.28 -14.33 -22.47
CA TYR A 131 -18.13 -13.67 -23.75
C TYR A 131 -17.76 -14.69 -24.83
N THR A 132 -18.63 -14.85 -25.82
CA THR A 132 -18.51 -15.85 -26.88
C THR A 132 -18.32 -15.20 -28.25
N TYR A 133 -18.12 -16.00 -29.30
CA TYR A 133 -18.04 -15.52 -30.68
C TYR A 133 -19.33 -14.79 -31.15
N ALA A 134 -20.47 -15.05 -30.52
CA ALA A 134 -21.76 -14.42 -30.80
C ALA A 134 -22.13 -13.29 -29.81
N GLY A 135 -21.30 -13.04 -28.78
CA GLY A 135 -21.47 -12.00 -27.77
C GLY A 135 -21.58 -12.55 -26.35
N TRP A 136 -22.03 -11.73 -25.41
CA TRP A 136 -22.26 -12.17 -24.02
C TRP A 136 -23.46 -13.10 -23.90
N VAL A 137 -23.21 -14.34 -23.49
CA VAL A 137 -24.23 -15.38 -23.29
C VAL A 137 -24.31 -15.73 -21.82
N ASN A 138 -25.53 -15.92 -21.31
CA ASN A 138 -25.73 -16.45 -19.96
C ASN A 138 -25.63 -17.98 -19.99
N VAL A 139 -24.65 -18.55 -19.29
CA VAL A 139 -24.26 -19.97 -19.45
C VAL A 139 -24.76 -20.91 -18.35
N ARG A 140 -25.36 -20.41 -17.26
CA ARG A 140 -25.73 -21.24 -16.10
C ARG A 140 -27.24 -21.19 -15.85
N PRO A 141 -28.00 -22.31 -15.98
CA PRO A 141 -29.46 -22.20 -15.97
C PRO A 141 -30.23 -23.10 -14.98
N THR A 142 -29.77 -23.35 -13.75
CA THR A 142 -30.59 -24.13 -12.79
C THR A 142 -30.48 -23.63 -11.35
N SER A 143 -31.18 -22.53 -11.04
CA SER A 143 -31.54 -22.19 -9.67
C SER A 143 -33.06 -22.27 -9.45
N ALA A 144 -33.51 -22.30 -8.19
CA ALA A 144 -34.94 -22.32 -7.84
C ALA A 144 -35.71 -21.13 -8.46
N TRP A 145 -35.03 -19.99 -8.67
CA TRP A 145 -35.62 -18.79 -9.29
C TRP A 145 -35.79 -18.93 -10.81
N ASP A 146 -34.85 -19.59 -11.49
CA ASP A 146 -34.98 -19.90 -12.92
C ASP A 146 -36.11 -20.90 -13.15
N LEU A 147 -36.25 -21.88 -12.26
CA LEU A 147 -37.38 -22.82 -12.28
C LEU A 147 -38.71 -22.09 -12.08
N MET A 148 -38.79 -21.16 -11.11
CA MET A 148 -39.97 -20.34 -10.87
C MET A 148 -40.32 -19.49 -12.12
N PHE A 149 -39.34 -18.84 -12.74
CA PHE A 149 -39.58 -18.08 -13.97
C PHE A 149 -40.08 -18.98 -15.11
N ASN A 150 -39.46 -20.15 -15.32
CA ASN A 150 -39.87 -21.09 -16.35
C ASN A 150 -41.30 -21.59 -16.14
N VAL A 151 -41.69 -21.88 -14.89
CA VAL A 151 -43.07 -22.24 -14.54
C VAL A 151 -44.03 -21.08 -14.86
N TYR A 152 -43.71 -19.86 -14.46
CA TYR A 152 -44.51 -18.67 -14.78
C TYR A 152 -44.67 -18.48 -16.31
N TYR A 153 -43.57 -18.53 -17.05
CA TYR A 153 -43.54 -18.43 -18.51
C TYR A 153 -44.42 -19.48 -19.18
N ILE A 154 -44.24 -20.76 -18.84
CA ILE A 154 -44.95 -21.88 -19.46
C ILE A 154 -46.44 -21.81 -19.15
N VAL A 155 -46.81 -21.64 -17.87
CA VAL A 155 -48.22 -21.63 -17.44
C VAL A 155 -48.97 -20.48 -18.11
N PHE A 156 -48.42 -19.27 -18.11
CA PHE A 156 -49.08 -18.10 -18.68
C PHE A 156 -49.16 -18.20 -20.21
N SER A 157 -48.12 -18.73 -20.86
CA SER A 157 -48.13 -18.95 -22.32
C SER A 157 -49.17 -20.00 -22.74
N LEU A 158 -49.29 -21.10 -22.00
CA LEU A 158 -50.32 -22.11 -22.24
C LEU A 158 -51.72 -21.57 -21.99
N MET A 159 -51.92 -20.73 -20.97
CA MET A 159 -53.20 -20.04 -20.73
C MET A 159 -53.56 -19.11 -21.88
N VAL A 160 -52.62 -18.32 -22.39
CA VAL A 160 -52.83 -17.42 -23.55
C VAL A 160 -53.24 -18.23 -24.79
N ILE A 161 -52.51 -19.30 -25.09
CA ILE A 161 -52.81 -20.19 -26.23
C ILE A 161 -54.20 -20.83 -26.05
N GLY A 162 -54.48 -21.38 -24.86
CA GLY A 162 -55.76 -22.02 -24.56
C GLY A 162 -56.94 -21.05 -24.66
N LEU A 163 -56.77 -19.80 -24.20
CA LEU A 163 -57.79 -18.76 -24.31
C LEU A 163 -58.06 -18.37 -25.76
N PHE A 164 -57.02 -18.17 -26.58
CA PHE A 164 -57.21 -17.89 -28.00
C PHE A 164 -57.80 -19.06 -28.76
N PHE A 165 -57.35 -20.29 -28.49
CA PHE A 165 -57.90 -21.50 -29.09
C PHE A 165 -59.38 -21.66 -28.75
N HIS A 166 -59.74 -21.53 -27.47
CA HIS A 166 -61.12 -21.60 -27.01
C HIS A 166 -61.98 -20.48 -27.60
N TRP A 167 -61.45 -19.25 -27.71
CA TRP A 167 -62.13 -18.12 -28.35
C TRP A 167 -62.42 -18.38 -29.83
N GLY A 168 -61.46 -18.94 -30.56
CA GLY A 168 -61.68 -19.39 -31.93
C GLY A 168 -62.72 -20.50 -32.02
N TRP A 169 -62.59 -21.55 -31.19
CA TRP A 169 -63.49 -22.70 -31.23
C TRP A 169 -64.94 -22.33 -30.89
N SER A 170 -65.15 -21.47 -29.90
CA SER A 170 -66.48 -21.06 -29.43
C SER A 170 -67.17 -20.01 -30.31
N SER A 171 -66.43 -19.27 -31.14
CA SER A 171 -67.02 -18.26 -32.02
C SER A 171 -67.80 -18.89 -33.18
N LYS A 172 -68.91 -18.29 -33.58
CA LYS A 172 -69.66 -18.67 -34.80
C LYS A 172 -69.14 -17.95 -36.05
N GLU A 173 -68.39 -16.86 -35.88
CA GLU A 173 -67.89 -16.04 -36.98
C GLU A 173 -66.61 -16.62 -37.60
N ARG A 174 -66.61 -16.79 -38.93
CA ARG A 174 -65.46 -17.33 -39.67
C ARG A 174 -64.21 -16.44 -39.57
N VAL A 175 -64.40 -15.13 -39.46
CA VAL A 175 -63.31 -14.15 -39.34
C VAL A 175 -62.59 -14.31 -38.00
N ILE A 176 -63.34 -14.35 -36.89
CA ILE A 176 -62.81 -14.57 -35.53
C ILE A 176 -62.09 -15.92 -35.45
N LYS A 177 -62.67 -17.00 -35.99
CA LYS A 177 -62.01 -18.31 -36.07
C LYS A 177 -60.63 -18.21 -36.73
N LYS A 178 -60.57 -17.56 -37.89
CA LYS A 178 -59.33 -17.44 -38.67
C LYS A 178 -58.28 -16.63 -37.92
N GLN A 179 -58.66 -15.50 -37.31
CA GLN A 179 -57.77 -14.67 -36.49
C GLN A 179 -57.20 -15.47 -35.31
N ALA A 180 -58.08 -16.14 -34.56
CA ALA A 180 -57.71 -16.92 -33.38
C ALA A 180 -56.69 -18.02 -33.71
N TYR A 181 -56.95 -18.81 -34.75
CA TYR A 181 -56.04 -19.90 -35.15
C TYR A 181 -54.72 -19.38 -35.75
N MET A 182 -54.72 -18.25 -36.47
CA MET A 182 -53.47 -17.62 -36.93
C MET A 182 -52.61 -17.16 -35.74
N ILE A 183 -53.23 -16.53 -34.74
CA ILE A 183 -52.54 -16.11 -33.52
C ILE A 183 -51.99 -17.35 -32.79
N VAL A 184 -52.81 -18.38 -32.56
CA VAL A 184 -52.35 -19.63 -31.91
C VAL A 184 -51.18 -20.26 -32.65
N ALA A 185 -51.27 -20.40 -33.98
CA ALA A 185 -50.20 -21.00 -34.79
C ALA A 185 -48.89 -20.19 -34.69
N SER A 186 -48.96 -18.86 -34.77
CA SER A 186 -47.78 -18.00 -34.62
C SER A 186 -47.14 -18.08 -33.22
N TYR A 187 -47.94 -18.20 -32.16
CA TYR A 187 -47.44 -18.38 -30.79
C TYR A 187 -46.76 -19.75 -30.59
N VAL A 188 -47.40 -20.83 -31.07
CA VAL A 188 -46.81 -22.17 -31.00
C VAL A 188 -45.49 -22.21 -31.77
N LEU A 189 -45.45 -21.64 -32.98
CA LEU A 189 -44.23 -21.53 -33.76
C LEU A 189 -43.12 -20.77 -33.02
N ALA A 190 -43.45 -19.63 -32.40
CA ALA A 190 -42.49 -18.85 -31.63
C ALA A 190 -41.93 -19.63 -30.42
N ILE A 191 -42.77 -20.37 -29.69
CA ILE A 191 -42.33 -21.20 -28.56
C ILE A 191 -41.42 -22.34 -29.03
N VAL A 192 -41.77 -23.00 -30.14
CA VAL A 192 -40.96 -24.10 -30.71
C VAL A 192 -39.58 -23.59 -31.14
N ILE A 193 -39.53 -22.49 -31.89
CA ILE A 193 -38.25 -21.89 -32.32
C ILE A 193 -37.46 -21.41 -31.10
N GLY A 194 -38.10 -20.73 -30.15
CA GLY A 194 -37.46 -20.26 -28.92
C GLY A 194 -36.81 -21.40 -28.14
N THR A 195 -37.55 -22.47 -27.90
CA THR A 195 -37.06 -23.66 -27.17
C THR A 195 -35.92 -24.34 -27.91
N LEU A 196 -36.01 -24.46 -29.25
CA LEU A 196 -34.93 -25.01 -30.07
C LEU A 196 -33.65 -24.17 -29.94
N THR A 197 -33.76 -22.85 -30.05
CA THR A 197 -32.60 -21.95 -30.01
C THR A 197 -31.97 -21.83 -28.63
N GLU A 198 -32.77 -21.79 -27.56
CA GLU A 198 -32.28 -21.48 -26.21
C GLU A 198 -31.89 -22.72 -25.41
N PHE A 199 -32.58 -23.85 -25.61
CA PHE A 199 -32.29 -25.09 -24.89
C PHE A 199 -31.55 -26.10 -25.78
N VAL A 200 -32.08 -26.44 -26.95
CA VAL A 200 -31.51 -27.54 -27.75
C VAL A 200 -30.13 -27.17 -28.30
N ILE A 201 -29.99 -26.00 -28.92
CA ILE A 201 -28.71 -25.57 -29.49
C ILE A 201 -27.66 -25.39 -28.39
N ASN A 202 -27.99 -24.63 -27.34
CA ASN A 202 -27.02 -24.32 -26.27
C ASN A 202 -26.66 -25.52 -25.37
N TYR A 203 -27.51 -26.56 -25.30
CA TYR A 203 -27.24 -27.76 -24.51
C TYR A 203 -26.47 -28.82 -25.28
N TYR A 204 -26.85 -29.08 -26.55
CA TYR A 204 -26.30 -30.20 -27.33
C TYR A 204 -25.13 -29.81 -28.24
N PHE A 205 -24.96 -28.53 -28.57
CA PHE A 205 -23.85 -28.06 -29.41
C PHE A 205 -22.80 -27.31 -28.58
N PRO A 206 -21.51 -27.39 -28.96
CA PRO A 206 -20.42 -26.70 -28.25
C PRO A 206 -20.48 -25.17 -28.43
N PHE A 207 -21.26 -24.68 -29.40
CA PHE A 207 -21.42 -23.27 -29.67
C PHE A 207 -22.54 -22.67 -28.80
N LYS A 208 -22.20 -21.65 -28.01
CA LYS A 208 -23.15 -20.91 -27.18
C LYS A 208 -23.70 -19.70 -27.95
N PHE A 209 -25.02 -19.68 -28.15
CA PHE A 209 -25.75 -18.61 -28.81
C PHE A 209 -26.52 -17.75 -27.79
N PRO A 210 -26.58 -16.42 -27.99
CA PRO A 210 -27.40 -15.54 -27.15
C PRO A 210 -28.88 -15.87 -27.30
N GLN A 211 -29.65 -15.64 -26.24
CA GLN A 211 -31.10 -15.77 -26.20
C GLN A 211 -31.78 -14.88 -27.25
N LEU A 212 -32.57 -15.48 -28.15
CA LEU A 212 -33.19 -14.81 -29.30
C LEU A 212 -34.70 -14.56 -29.13
N ALA A 213 -35.28 -14.87 -27.97
CA ALA A 213 -36.71 -14.70 -27.70
C ALA A 213 -37.30 -13.32 -28.11
N PRO A 214 -36.63 -12.16 -27.92
CA PRO A 214 -37.14 -10.87 -28.41
C PRO A 214 -37.24 -10.77 -29.93
N LEU A 215 -36.45 -11.51 -30.70
CA LEU A 215 -36.56 -11.53 -32.17
C LEU A 215 -37.67 -12.49 -32.60
N ILE A 216 -37.74 -13.65 -31.96
CA ILE A 216 -38.72 -14.69 -32.28
C ILE A 216 -40.15 -14.22 -31.98
N THR A 217 -40.32 -13.40 -30.94
CA THR A 217 -41.61 -12.80 -30.57
C THR A 217 -42.15 -11.81 -31.62
N LEU A 218 -41.36 -11.40 -32.62
CA LEU A 218 -41.87 -10.61 -33.75
C LEU A 218 -42.92 -11.38 -34.53
N ILE A 219 -42.82 -12.70 -34.62
CA ILE A 219 -43.75 -13.57 -35.36
C ILE A 219 -45.20 -13.41 -34.86
N PRO A 220 -45.51 -13.63 -33.56
CA PRO A 220 -46.86 -13.43 -33.05
C PRO A 220 -47.32 -11.97 -33.06
N ILE A 221 -46.44 -11.01 -32.78
CA ILE A 221 -46.82 -9.59 -32.74
C ILE A 221 -47.16 -9.06 -34.13
N THR A 222 -46.37 -9.39 -35.16
CA THR A 222 -46.68 -9.05 -36.55
C THR A 222 -47.94 -9.77 -37.06
N THR A 223 -48.18 -11.00 -36.61
CA THR A 223 -49.42 -11.74 -36.91
C THR A 223 -50.65 -11.07 -36.29
N MET A 224 -50.56 -10.60 -35.04
CA MET A 224 -51.62 -9.82 -34.39
C MET A 224 -51.87 -8.51 -35.14
N TYR A 225 -50.81 -7.77 -35.49
CA TYR A 225 -50.92 -6.55 -36.28
C TYR A 225 -51.58 -6.79 -37.64
N TYR A 226 -51.21 -7.86 -38.34
CA TYR A 226 -51.86 -8.27 -39.57
C TYR A 226 -53.35 -8.56 -39.37
N CYS A 227 -53.73 -9.17 -38.25
CA CYS A 227 -55.13 -9.41 -37.91
C CYS A 227 -55.89 -8.11 -37.63
N ILE A 228 -55.25 -7.11 -37.00
CA ILE A 228 -55.82 -5.78 -36.76
C ILE A 228 -56.13 -5.11 -38.10
N ILE A 229 -55.15 -5.03 -39.01
CA ILE A 229 -55.32 -4.32 -40.28
C ILE A 229 -56.27 -5.05 -41.24
N LYS A 230 -56.06 -6.36 -41.44
CA LYS A 230 -56.77 -7.10 -42.50
C LYS A 230 -58.16 -7.57 -42.10
N TYR A 231 -58.34 -7.91 -40.83
CA TYR A 231 -59.57 -8.56 -40.35
C TYR A 231 -60.28 -7.74 -39.26
N GLY A 232 -59.81 -6.54 -38.92
CA GLY A 232 -60.46 -5.68 -37.93
C GLY A 232 -60.39 -6.20 -36.49
N LEU A 233 -59.33 -6.94 -36.13
CA LEU A 233 -59.11 -7.31 -34.72
C LEU A 233 -59.06 -6.03 -33.87
N MET A 234 -59.88 -5.95 -32.82
CA MET A 234 -60.08 -4.76 -31.97
C MET A 234 -60.88 -3.60 -32.58
N ALA A 235 -61.58 -3.79 -33.70
CA ALA A 235 -62.47 -2.76 -34.24
C ALA A 235 -63.58 -2.41 -33.22
N PRO A 236 -63.95 -1.12 -33.06
CA PRO A 236 -65.03 -0.73 -32.17
C PRO A 236 -66.37 -1.32 -32.63
N GLU A 237 -67.18 -1.81 -31.69
CA GLU A 237 -68.60 -2.07 -31.95
C GLU A 237 -69.26 -0.74 -32.37
N THR A 238 -69.72 -0.66 -33.60
CA THR A 238 -70.33 0.55 -34.16
C THR A 238 -71.59 0.93 -33.38
N LYS A 239 -71.52 2.00 -32.59
CA LYS A 239 -72.65 2.92 -32.39
C LYS A 239 -72.31 4.22 -33.10
N ASN A 240 -73.12 4.53 -34.11
CA ASN A 240 -73.09 5.76 -34.89
C ASN A 240 -73.08 6.99 -33.98
N THR A 241 -71.94 7.67 -33.89
CA THR A 241 -71.90 9.08 -33.51
C THR A 241 -71.06 9.79 -34.55
N VAL A 242 -71.75 10.52 -35.44
CA VAL A 242 -71.16 11.55 -36.30
C VAL A 242 -70.44 12.55 -35.38
N PRO A 243 -69.16 12.91 -35.63
CA PRO A 243 -68.50 13.92 -34.81
C PRO A 243 -69.16 15.28 -35.06
N GLN A 244 -69.62 15.96 -34.01
CA GLN A 244 -70.03 17.36 -34.11
C GLN A 244 -68.78 18.25 -34.34
N GLU A 245 -68.86 19.13 -35.33
CA GLU A 245 -67.87 20.18 -35.57
C GLU A 245 -67.74 21.07 -34.32
N GLY A 246 -66.52 21.24 -33.80
CA GLY A 246 -66.22 22.30 -32.83
C GLY A 246 -65.41 21.93 -31.58
N GLN A 247 -65.12 20.66 -31.28
CA GLN A 247 -64.23 20.33 -30.15
C GLN A 247 -62.74 20.34 -30.58
N ILE A 248 -62.19 21.53 -30.74
CA ILE A 248 -60.78 21.73 -31.09
C ILE A 248 -59.97 21.81 -29.79
N LEU A 249 -59.10 20.81 -29.61
CA LEU A 249 -58.19 20.51 -28.48
C LEU A 249 -58.68 19.41 -27.53
N SER A 250 -58.97 18.23 -28.09
CA SER A 250 -59.05 16.99 -27.30
C SER A 250 -57.64 16.48 -26.94
N GLU A 251 -57.54 15.71 -25.86
CA GLU A 251 -56.35 14.97 -25.38
C GLU A 251 -55.56 14.22 -26.48
N ALA A 252 -56.19 13.98 -27.64
CA ALA A 252 -55.54 13.43 -28.83
C ALA A 252 -54.36 14.30 -29.34
N SER A 253 -54.43 15.64 -29.24
CA SER A 253 -53.34 16.51 -29.71
C SER A 253 -52.10 16.47 -28.80
N GLN A 254 -52.30 16.35 -27.48
CA GLN A 254 -51.19 16.20 -26.52
C GLN A 254 -50.51 14.84 -26.65
N SER A 255 -51.29 13.79 -26.92
CA SER A 255 -50.75 12.45 -27.18
C SER A 255 -49.76 12.46 -28.37
N HIS A 256 -50.02 13.25 -29.42
CA HIS A 256 -49.11 13.36 -30.55
C HIS A 256 -47.74 13.93 -30.19
N VAL A 257 -47.63 14.87 -29.24
CA VAL A 257 -46.35 15.55 -28.91
C VAL A 257 -45.44 14.65 -28.06
N THR A 258 -45.99 13.85 -27.14
CA THR A 258 -45.20 13.01 -26.22
C THR A 258 -44.53 11.82 -26.93
N PHE A 259 -45.14 11.28 -27.98
CA PHE A 259 -44.61 10.09 -28.67
C PHE A 259 -43.48 10.40 -29.67
N TRP A 260 -43.35 11.63 -30.18
CA TRP A 260 -42.17 12.00 -31.00
C TRP A 260 -40.88 12.15 -30.17
N ALA A 261 -40.96 12.21 -28.84
CA ALA A 261 -39.77 12.29 -27.97
C ALA A 261 -39.05 10.93 -27.79
N LEU A 262 -39.70 9.80 -28.09
CA LEU A 262 -39.16 8.47 -27.81
C LEU A 262 -37.92 8.08 -28.64
N PRO A 263 -37.81 8.45 -29.92
CA PRO A 263 -36.57 8.30 -30.68
C PRO A 263 -35.42 9.17 -30.13
N ILE A 264 -35.73 10.32 -29.51
CA ILE A 264 -34.74 11.14 -28.80
C ILE A 264 -34.18 10.36 -27.60
N ILE A 265 -35.03 9.65 -26.85
CA ILE A 265 -34.61 8.76 -25.76
C ILE A 265 -33.70 7.65 -26.30
N PHE A 266 -34.04 7.02 -27.42
CA PHE A 266 -33.17 5.99 -28.02
C PHE A 266 -31.81 6.55 -28.46
N VAL A 267 -31.77 7.75 -29.05
CA VAL A 267 -30.51 8.44 -29.40
C VAL A 267 -29.71 8.80 -28.15
N LEU A 268 -30.35 9.34 -27.11
CA LEU A 268 -29.71 9.69 -25.83
C LEU A 268 -29.13 8.44 -25.13
N VAL A 269 -29.85 7.33 -25.09
CA VAL A 269 -29.35 6.10 -24.46
C VAL A 269 -28.29 5.41 -25.33
N SER A 270 -28.31 5.64 -26.66
CA SER A 270 -27.26 5.17 -27.57
C SER A 270 -25.90 5.87 -27.39
N ILE A 271 -25.83 6.97 -26.63
CA ILE A 271 -24.57 7.62 -26.21
C ILE A 271 -23.70 6.65 -25.40
N LEU A 272 -24.29 5.66 -24.75
CA LEU A 272 -23.58 4.65 -23.95
C LEU A 272 -22.81 3.63 -24.82
N PHE A 273 -22.98 3.64 -26.14
CA PHE A 273 -22.24 2.76 -27.04
C PHE A 273 -20.84 3.32 -27.37
N ARG A 274 -19.80 2.49 -27.24
CA ARG A 274 -18.41 2.82 -27.60
C ARG A 274 -18.14 2.84 -29.11
N GLN A 275 -18.93 2.12 -29.90
CA GLN A 275 -18.69 2.01 -31.35
C GLN A 275 -19.49 3.07 -32.12
N LYS A 276 -18.78 4.05 -32.71
CA LYS A 276 -19.37 5.10 -33.56
C LYS A 276 -20.30 4.55 -34.65
N ARG A 277 -19.96 3.38 -35.20
CA ARG A 277 -20.77 2.66 -36.22
C ARG A 277 -22.18 2.33 -35.72
N LEU A 278 -22.32 1.92 -34.48
CA LEU A 278 -23.61 1.56 -33.90
C LEU A 278 -24.48 2.81 -33.69
N LEU A 279 -23.88 3.92 -33.25
CA LEU A 279 -24.55 5.23 -33.15
C LEU A 279 -25.06 5.73 -34.51
N TYR A 280 -24.26 5.60 -35.58
CA TYR A 280 -24.71 5.91 -36.94
C TYR A 280 -25.89 5.04 -37.37
N MET A 281 -25.84 3.72 -37.17
CA MET A 281 -26.91 2.81 -37.56
C MET A 281 -28.22 3.07 -36.80
N VAL A 282 -28.15 3.33 -35.49
CA VAL A 282 -29.29 3.72 -34.65
C VAL A 282 -29.93 5.02 -35.15
N SER A 283 -29.10 5.98 -35.53
CA SER A 283 -29.56 7.26 -36.07
C SER A 283 -30.26 7.07 -37.42
N VAL A 284 -29.66 6.31 -38.33
CA VAL A 284 -30.26 5.98 -39.64
C VAL A 284 -31.57 5.22 -39.48
N ALA A 285 -31.61 4.19 -38.64
CA ALA A 285 -32.82 3.44 -38.35
C ALA A 285 -33.92 4.36 -37.80
N THR A 286 -33.58 5.28 -36.89
CA THR A 286 -34.51 6.30 -36.38
C THR A 286 -35.08 7.15 -37.51
N PHE A 287 -34.26 7.67 -38.43
CA PHE A 287 -34.75 8.45 -39.57
C PHE A 287 -35.67 7.65 -40.49
N VAL A 288 -35.30 6.41 -40.82
CA VAL A 288 -36.12 5.51 -41.63
C VAL A 288 -37.48 5.26 -40.96
N THR A 289 -37.52 5.11 -39.63
CA THR A 289 -38.79 4.93 -38.90
C THR A 289 -39.67 6.16 -38.93
N LEU A 290 -39.10 7.36 -38.75
CA LEU A 290 -39.85 8.60 -38.80
C LEU A 290 -40.45 8.81 -40.21
N PHE A 291 -39.67 8.48 -41.23
CA PHE A 291 -40.10 8.53 -42.64
C PHE A 291 -41.19 7.49 -42.95
N TRP A 292 -41.07 6.28 -42.42
CA TRP A 292 -42.08 5.22 -42.59
C TRP A 292 -43.41 5.57 -41.91
N ILE A 293 -43.37 6.13 -40.68
CA ILE A 293 -44.58 6.63 -39.98
C ILE A 293 -45.25 7.71 -40.82
N TRP A 294 -44.48 8.60 -41.43
CA TRP A 294 -45.02 9.67 -42.28
C TRP A 294 -45.78 9.14 -43.50
N ILE A 295 -45.29 8.07 -44.13
CA ILE A 295 -45.92 7.47 -45.33
C ILE A 295 -47.14 6.60 -44.97
N MET A 296 -47.07 5.82 -43.90
CA MET A 296 -48.07 4.79 -43.61
C MET A 296 -49.30 5.28 -42.82
N VAL A 297 -49.24 6.48 -42.23
CA VAL A 297 -50.34 7.02 -41.42
C VAL A 297 -51.23 7.90 -42.30
N PRO A 298 -52.52 7.54 -42.51
CA PRO A 298 -53.43 8.38 -43.29
C PRO A 298 -53.72 9.69 -42.56
N GLU A 299 -53.82 10.78 -43.32
CA GLU A 299 -54.27 12.08 -42.83
C GLU A 299 -55.73 11.97 -42.34
N GLN A 300 -55.94 11.76 -41.04
CA GLN A 300 -57.15 12.30 -40.43
C GLN A 300 -56.94 13.80 -40.29
N THR A 301 -57.88 14.57 -40.86
CA THR A 301 -57.82 16.00 -41.14
C THR A 301 -57.36 16.86 -39.97
N VAL A 302 -56.05 16.99 -39.81
CA VAL A 302 -55.39 18.13 -39.19
C VAL A 302 -54.20 18.44 -40.10
N LYS A 303 -54.31 19.52 -40.89
CA LYS A 303 -53.21 20.02 -41.71
C LYS A 303 -52.06 20.45 -40.80
N ILE A 304 -51.05 19.59 -40.65
CA ILE A 304 -49.79 19.97 -40.02
C ILE A 304 -48.92 20.61 -41.11
N GLY A 305 -48.57 21.89 -40.94
CA GLY A 305 -47.79 22.63 -41.93
C GLY A 305 -46.33 22.14 -42.04
N LEU A 306 -45.73 22.33 -43.23
CA LEU A 306 -44.32 21.99 -43.53
C LEU A 306 -43.33 22.53 -42.49
N SER A 307 -43.60 23.72 -41.93
CA SER A 307 -42.80 24.36 -40.88
C SER A 307 -42.69 23.53 -39.61
N SER A 308 -43.75 22.81 -39.22
CA SER A 308 -43.73 21.92 -38.05
C SER A 308 -42.84 20.70 -38.27
N HIS A 309 -42.77 20.18 -39.50
CA HIS A 309 -41.89 19.05 -39.82
C HIS A 309 -40.41 19.45 -39.84
N VAL A 310 -40.10 20.61 -40.44
CA VAL A 310 -38.73 21.16 -40.48
C VAL A 310 -38.22 21.47 -39.07
N PHE A 311 -39.04 22.11 -38.24
CA PHE A 311 -38.69 22.42 -36.85
C PHE A 311 -38.38 21.15 -36.04
N ARG A 312 -39.18 20.09 -36.23
CA ARG A 312 -38.95 18.79 -35.58
C ARG A 312 -37.63 18.16 -36.02
N ILE A 313 -37.33 18.13 -37.32
CA ILE A 313 -36.04 17.61 -37.85
C ILE A 313 -34.85 18.39 -37.25
N GLY A 314 -34.97 19.71 -37.13
CA GLY A 314 -33.96 20.56 -36.49
C GLY A 314 -33.67 20.17 -35.04
N ILE A 315 -34.71 19.94 -34.23
CA ILE A 315 -34.56 19.47 -32.84
C ILE A 315 -33.80 18.15 -32.78
N PHE A 316 -34.13 17.19 -33.66
CA PHE A 316 -33.41 15.91 -33.72
C PHE A 316 -31.94 16.08 -34.08
N GLY A 317 -31.61 16.95 -35.04
CA GLY A 317 -30.23 17.26 -35.40
C GLY A 317 -29.41 17.78 -34.21
N ILE A 318 -30.01 18.64 -33.38
CA ILE A 318 -29.38 19.18 -32.17
C ILE A 318 -29.12 18.07 -31.14
N PHE A 319 -30.11 17.21 -30.86
CA PHE A 319 -29.93 16.10 -29.91
C PHE A 319 -28.87 15.09 -30.36
N ILE A 320 -28.79 14.80 -31.66
CA ILE A 320 -27.72 13.96 -32.21
C ILE A 320 -26.36 14.64 -32.00
N TRP A 321 -26.25 15.94 -32.27
CA TRP A 321 -25.00 16.67 -32.05
C TRP A 321 -24.58 16.65 -30.57
N ILE A 322 -25.51 16.91 -29.64
CA ILE A 322 -25.27 16.80 -28.19
C ILE A 322 -24.83 15.38 -27.81
N ALA A 323 -25.45 14.35 -28.39
CA ALA A 323 -25.09 12.96 -28.16
C ALA A 323 -23.64 12.65 -28.57
N PHE A 324 -23.22 13.09 -29.76
CA PHE A 324 -21.83 12.96 -30.22
C PHE A 324 -20.86 13.77 -29.34
N TYR A 325 -21.25 14.96 -28.88
CA TYR A 325 -20.44 15.81 -28.01
C TYR A 325 -20.22 15.17 -26.62
N ILE A 326 -21.27 14.67 -25.98
CA ILE A 326 -21.18 13.98 -24.68
C ILE A 326 -20.36 12.70 -24.79
N ASN A 327 -20.56 11.91 -25.86
CA ASN A 327 -19.79 10.69 -26.10
C ASN A 327 -18.27 10.98 -26.16
N ARG A 328 -17.88 12.08 -26.84
CA ARG A 328 -16.48 12.53 -26.88
C ARG A 328 -15.94 12.85 -25.48
N ILE A 329 -16.65 13.66 -24.70
CA ILE A 329 -16.23 14.04 -23.34
C ILE A 329 -16.10 12.83 -22.42
N TYR A 330 -17.06 11.90 -22.48
CA TYR A 330 -17.05 10.70 -21.65
C TYR A 330 -15.80 9.85 -21.91
N PHE A 331 -15.43 9.64 -23.18
CA PHE A 331 -14.25 8.85 -23.52
C PHE A 331 -12.93 9.56 -23.17
N ASP A 332 -12.86 10.88 -23.38
CA ASP A 332 -11.68 11.65 -22.98
C ASP A 332 -11.46 11.57 -21.46
N ARG A 333 -12.53 11.60 -20.65
CA ARG A 333 -12.46 11.40 -19.19
C ARG A 333 -12.09 9.98 -18.80
N LEU A 334 -12.61 8.97 -19.51
CA LEU A 334 -12.32 7.57 -19.22
C LEU A 334 -10.84 7.25 -19.40
N ALA A 335 -10.22 7.78 -20.47
CA ALA A 335 -8.80 7.60 -20.75
C ALA A 335 -7.92 8.24 -19.65
N LYS A 336 -8.24 9.46 -19.24
CA LYS A 336 -7.55 10.14 -18.13
C LYS A 336 -7.65 9.37 -16.81
N ASN A 337 -8.84 8.83 -16.50
CA ASN A 337 -9.03 8.04 -15.29
C ASN A 337 -8.20 6.74 -15.30
N GLU A 338 -8.06 6.08 -16.46
CA GLU A 338 -7.23 4.87 -16.56
C GLU A 338 -5.75 5.16 -16.30
N GLU A 339 -5.25 6.28 -16.82
CA GLU A 339 -3.87 6.74 -16.59
C GLU A 339 -3.62 7.07 -15.11
N GLN A 340 -4.53 7.81 -14.48
CA GLN A 340 -4.46 8.11 -13.04
C GLN A 340 -4.44 6.86 -12.16
N VAL A 341 -5.24 5.82 -12.50
CA VAL A 341 -5.23 4.56 -11.75
C VAL A 341 -3.89 3.82 -11.89
N LYS A 342 -3.25 3.86 -13.06
CA LYS A 342 -1.91 3.26 -13.23
C LYS A 342 -0.86 4.01 -12.42
N LEU A 343 -0.93 5.33 -12.42
CA LEU A 343 -0.05 6.21 -11.65
C LEU A 343 -0.16 5.94 -10.14
N GLN A 344 -1.39 5.82 -9.62
CA GLN A 344 -1.63 5.50 -8.20
C GLN A 344 -1.11 4.11 -7.80
N LYS A 345 -1.29 3.10 -8.66
CA LYS A 345 -0.76 1.75 -8.39
C LYS A 345 0.76 1.72 -8.33
N LEU A 346 1.42 2.48 -9.23
CA LEU A 346 2.87 2.63 -9.22
C LEU A 346 3.35 3.27 -7.91
N LEU A 347 2.70 4.36 -7.49
CA LEU A 347 3.03 5.04 -6.23
C LEU A 347 2.92 4.11 -5.02
N VAL A 348 1.84 3.33 -4.92
CA VAL A 348 1.63 2.36 -3.83
C VAL A 348 2.67 1.24 -3.86
N GLY A 349 3.03 0.75 -5.05
CA GLY A 349 4.04 -0.30 -5.20
C GLY A 349 5.42 0.17 -4.73
N ILE A 350 5.82 1.37 -5.12
CA ILE A 350 7.11 1.96 -4.74
C ILE A 350 7.12 2.33 -3.25
N SER A 351 6.05 2.95 -2.72
CA SER A 351 6.01 3.36 -1.32
C SER A 351 6.14 2.16 -0.37
N ALA A 352 5.58 1.00 -0.73
CA ALA A 352 5.73 -0.23 0.04
C ALA A 352 7.20 -0.70 0.14
N GLN A 353 8.01 -0.49 -0.90
CA GLN A 353 9.43 -0.87 -0.87
C GLN A 353 10.24 0.00 0.11
N PHE A 354 9.90 1.29 0.23
CA PHE A 354 10.60 2.22 1.12
C PHE A 354 10.37 1.97 2.61
N VAL A 355 9.28 1.29 2.98
CA VAL A 355 8.99 0.94 4.40
C VAL A 355 10.08 0.04 5.00
N ASP A 356 10.59 -0.90 4.20
CA ASP A 356 11.62 -1.87 4.61
C ASP A 356 13.03 -1.42 4.20
N ALA A 357 13.23 -0.12 3.95
CA ALA A 357 14.52 0.42 3.58
C ALA A 357 15.52 0.33 4.75
N ARG A 358 16.68 -0.26 4.45
CA ARG A 358 17.84 -0.49 5.33
C ARG A 358 19.11 -0.10 4.61
N GLN A 359 20.21 0.03 5.37
CA GLN A 359 21.53 0.28 4.79
C GLN A 359 21.91 -0.74 3.71
N GLU A 360 21.48 -1.99 3.83
CA GLU A 360 21.87 -3.09 2.95
C GLU A 360 21.12 -3.11 1.61
N ASN A 361 19.92 -2.52 1.54
CA ASN A 361 19.02 -2.64 0.38
C ASN A 361 18.60 -1.29 -0.21
N ILE A 362 18.93 -0.15 0.40
CA ILE A 362 18.50 1.18 -0.05
C ILE A 362 18.89 1.47 -1.50
N ASP A 363 20.11 1.07 -1.92
CA ASP A 363 20.58 1.28 -3.30
C ASP A 363 19.75 0.47 -4.32
N ILE A 364 19.31 -0.72 -3.93
CA ILE A 364 18.46 -1.58 -4.77
C ILE A 364 17.08 -0.93 -4.94
N ILE A 365 16.51 -0.42 -3.83
CA ILE A 365 15.20 0.24 -3.82
C ILE A 365 15.23 1.51 -4.69
N ILE A 366 16.28 2.33 -4.57
CA ILE A 366 16.44 3.54 -5.38
C ILE A 366 16.50 3.20 -6.88
N ASN A 367 17.33 2.22 -7.26
CA ASN A 367 17.47 1.82 -8.65
C ASN A 367 16.17 1.24 -9.22
N ASP A 368 15.43 0.44 -8.44
CA ASP A 368 14.15 -0.11 -8.86
C ASP A 368 13.08 0.99 -9.00
N MET A 369 13.04 1.96 -8.08
CA MET A 369 12.17 3.13 -8.16
C MET A 369 12.45 3.94 -9.44
N LEU A 370 13.72 4.26 -9.72
CA LEU A 370 14.11 4.99 -10.94
C LEU A 370 13.72 4.21 -12.20
N ARG A 371 13.92 2.88 -12.21
CA ARG A 371 13.52 2.00 -13.31
C ARG A 371 12.02 1.98 -13.54
N GLN A 372 11.22 1.78 -12.49
CA GLN A 372 9.78 1.68 -12.60
C GLN A 372 9.17 3.02 -13.01
N CYS A 373 9.62 4.12 -12.41
CA CYS A 373 9.21 5.47 -12.79
C CYS A 373 9.63 5.79 -14.20
N GLY A 374 10.90 5.56 -14.56
CA GLY A 374 11.41 5.84 -15.89
C GLY A 374 10.70 5.05 -16.97
N SER A 375 10.38 3.77 -16.72
CA SER A 375 9.58 2.94 -17.65
C SER A 375 8.14 3.44 -17.78
N HIS A 376 7.48 3.78 -16.67
CA HIS A 376 6.10 4.26 -16.68
C HIS A 376 5.97 5.64 -17.34
N PHE A 377 6.89 6.53 -16.98
CA PHE A 377 7.08 7.84 -17.57
C PHE A 377 7.80 7.78 -18.91
N GLN A 378 7.97 6.61 -19.52
CA GLN A 378 8.70 6.34 -20.76
C GLN A 378 9.81 7.39 -21.01
N ALA A 379 10.63 7.56 -19.98
CA ALA A 379 11.83 8.34 -19.97
C ALA A 379 12.95 7.46 -20.53
N ASP A 380 13.92 8.09 -21.15
CA ASP A 380 15.10 7.41 -21.66
C ASP A 380 16.18 7.29 -20.59
N ARG A 381 16.18 8.21 -19.62
CA ARG A 381 17.06 8.20 -18.46
C ARG A 381 16.37 8.78 -17.24
N ALA A 382 16.67 8.23 -16.06
CA ALA A 382 16.26 8.76 -14.77
C ALA A 382 17.47 8.82 -13.83
N GLY A 383 17.67 9.95 -13.14
CA GLY A 383 18.84 10.19 -12.30
C GLY A 383 18.47 10.71 -10.91
N LEU A 384 19.28 10.35 -9.92
CA LEU A 384 19.24 10.89 -8.57
C LEU A 384 20.56 11.60 -8.27
N PHE A 385 20.47 12.87 -7.89
CA PHE A 385 21.62 13.71 -7.54
C PHE A 385 21.53 14.11 -6.08
N MET A 386 22.56 13.89 -5.28
CA MET A 386 22.56 14.10 -3.83
C MET A 386 23.73 14.99 -3.40
N TYR A 387 23.52 15.88 -2.43
CA TYR A 387 24.62 16.69 -1.88
C TYR A 387 25.55 15.84 -1.01
N SER A 388 26.86 15.99 -1.22
CA SER A 388 27.90 15.40 -0.36
C SER A 388 27.99 16.12 0.98
N ARG A 389 28.19 15.37 2.07
CA ARG A 389 28.29 15.88 3.45
C ARG A 389 29.43 16.89 3.66
N ASP A 390 30.53 16.78 2.91
CA ASP A 390 31.78 17.49 3.23
C ASP A 390 32.03 18.74 2.37
N ASN A 391 31.31 18.95 1.26
CA ASN A 391 31.67 20.02 0.31
C ASN A 391 30.51 20.76 -0.38
N ASN A 392 29.25 20.57 0.03
CA ASN A 392 28.08 21.17 -0.65
C ASN A 392 28.04 20.91 -2.17
N ASN A 393 28.82 19.92 -2.65
CA ASN A 393 28.91 19.52 -4.03
C ASN A 393 27.84 18.48 -4.29
N LEU A 394 27.09 18.66 -5.38
CA LEU A 394 26.08 17.74 -5.83
C LEU A 394 26.77 16.58 -6.55
N ALA A 395 26.52 15.35 -6.12
CA ALA A 395 27.06 14.13 -6.70
C ALA A 395 25.94 13.37 -7.43
N HIS A 396 26.25 12.81 -8.60
CA HIS A 396 25.34 11.89 -9.28
C HIS A 396 25.39 10.55 -8.56
N SER A 397 24.30 10.21 -7.87
CA SER A 397 24.25 9.10 -6.91
C SER A 397 23.77 7.80 -7.57
N HIS A 398 22.67 7.85 -8.31
CA HIS A 398 22.06 6.68 -8.95
C HIS A 398 21.49 7.05 -10.32
N GLU A 399 21.53 6.11 -11.26
CA GLU A 399 21.05 6.32 -12.63
C GLU A 399 20.38 5.05 -13.17
N TRP A 400 19.24 5.23 -13.83
CA TRP A 400 18.62 4.22 -14.68
C TRP A 400 18.60 4.71 -16.13
N CYS A 401 18.97 3.84 -17.06
CA CYS A 401 18.96 4.10 -18.51
C CYS A 401 18.08 3.06 -19.23
N ASN A 402 17.30 3.54 -20.19
CA ASN A 402 16.52 2.70 -21.09
C ASN A 402 17.45 1.99 -22.11
N ALA A 403 16.95 0.94 -22.77
CA ALA A 403 17.73 0.17 -23.73
C ALA A 403 18.26 1.07 -24.88
N GLY A 404 19.59 1.06 -25.07
CA GLY A 404 20.26 1.85 -26.10
C GLY A 404 20.68 3.26 -25.68
N ILE A 405 20.46 3.65 -24.42
CA ILE A 405 20.92 4.92 -23.86
C ILE A 405 22.20 4.69 -23.05
N ALA A 406 23.22 5.51 -23.30
CA ALA A 406 24.48 5.45 -22.55
C ALA A 406 24.31 6.07 -21.15
N SER A 407 24.95 5.46 -20.16
CA SER A 407 25.04 5.98 -18.79
C SER A 407 25.92 7.23 -18.73
N THR A 408 25.52 8.21 -17.93
CA THR A 408 26.31 9.42 -17.63
C THR A 408 26.97 9.37 -16.25
N LEU A 409 26.69 8.32 -15.48
CA LEU A 409 27.32 8.04 -14.20
C LEU A 409 28.77 7.57 -14.41
N ASP A 410 29.77 8.35 -14.02
CA ASP A 410 31.18 7.92 -14.06
C ASP A 410 31.52 7.01 -12.86
N PRO A 411 32.02 5.77 -13.07
CA PRO A 411 32.41 4.87 -11.99
C PRO A 411 33.60 5.36 -11.14
N LYS A 412 34.44 6.26 -11.67
CA LYS A 412 35.69 6.70 -11.05
C LYS A 412 35.61 8.08 -10.38
N ASP A 413 34.67 8.92 -10.83
CA ASP A 413 34.45 10.25 -10.28
C ASP A 413 32.94 10.47 -10.07
N HIS A 414 32.47 10.41 -8.81
CA HIS A 414 31.11 10.81 -8.44
C HIS A 414 30.83 12.32 -8.63
N GLN A 415 31.69 13.03 -9.39
CA GLN A 415 31.69 14.49 -9.58
C GLN A 415 30.98 14.96 -10.85
N THR A 416 30.58 14.08 -11.76
CA THR A 416 29.81 14.48 -12.95
C THR A 416 28.35 14.71 -12.61
N ALA A 417 28.09 15.74 -11.79
CA ALA A 417 26.82 16.43 -11.89
C ALA A 417 26.76 17.10 -13.28
N LEU A 418 25.62 17.00 -13.96
CA LEU A 418 25.31 17.96 -15.02
C LEU A 418 25.38 19.35 -14.37
N ASP A 419 26.49 20.08 -14.58
CA ASP A 419 26.68 21.43 -14.06
C ASP A 419 25.78 22.37 -14.87
N LEU A 420 24.53 22.47 -14.44
CA LEU A 420 23.49 23.33 -14.99
C LEU A 420 23.13 24.41 -13.95
N PRO A 421 24.02 25.39 -13.70
CA PRO A 421 23.83 26.36 -12.63
C PRO A 421 22.57 27.22 -12.82
N GLY A 422 22.17 27.51 -14.06
CA GLY A 422 20.96 28.27 -14.34
C GLY A 422 19.67 27.49 -14.12
N VAL A 423 19.67 26.20 -14.46
CA VAL A 423 18.57 25.27 -14.16
C VAL A 423 18.46 25.05 -12.65
N LYS A 424 19.59 24.93 -11.96
CA LYS A 424 19.64 24.82 -10.50
C LYS A 424 19.02 26.04 -9.80
N ASP A 425 19.44 27.25 -10.17
CA ASP A 425 18.89 28.51 -9.65
C ASP A 425 17.37 28.61 -9.83
N GLN A 426 16.88 28.09 -10.96
CA GLN A 426 15.45 28.06 -11.25
C GLN A 426 14.72 27.04 -10.36
N ILE A 427 15.24 25.80 -10.25
CA ILE A 427 14.67 24.75 -9.40
C ILE A 427 14.68 25.18 -7.92
N ASP A 428 15.71 25.86 -7.46
CA ASP A 428 15.79 26.33 -6.07
C ASP A 428 14.66 27.33 -5.76
N LYS A 429 14.30 28.19 -6.74
CA LYS A 429 13.17 29.14 -6.66
C LYS A 429 11.79 28.49 -6.79
N THR A 430 11.60 27.58 -7.76
CA THR A 430 10.27 27.04 -8.11
C THR A 430 9.98 25.65 -7.55
N GLY A 431 10.99 24.95 -7.03
CA GLY A 431 10.94 23.56 -6.56
C GLY A 431 11.06 22.51 -7.67
N TYR A 432 10.96 22.91 -8.94
CA TYR A 432 11.04 22.02 -10.09
C TYR A 432 11.32 22.79 -11.38
N ILE A 433 11.73 22.07 -12.43
CA ILE A 433 11.70 22.55 -13.82
C ILE A 433 11.14 21.43 -14.71
N HIS A 434 10.39 21.79 -15.75
CA HIS A 434 10.04 20.83 -16.79
C HIS A 434 10.10 21.49 -18.18
N ILE A 435 10.61 20.73 -19.13
CA ILE A 435 10.82 21.09 -20.52
C ILE A 435 10.14 20.00 -21.35
N ASN A 436 9.05 20.34 -22.02
CA ASN A 436 8.30 19.37 -22.84
C ASN A 436 8.95 19.13 -24.20
N ASP A 437 9.59 20.18 -24.74
CA ASP A 437 10.30 20.12 -26.01
C ASP A 437 11.32 21.27 -26.07
N LEU A 438 12.61 20.92 -26.09
CA LEU A 438 13.73 21.85 -26.12
C LEU A 438 13.83 22.64 -27.44
N GLU A 439 13.31 22.11 -28.55
CA GLU A 439 13.34 22.76 -29.86
C GLU A 439 12.32 23.90 -29.94
N THR A 440 11.15 23.72 -29.30
CA THR A 440 10.06 24.71 -29.32
C THR A 440 10.25 25.90 -28.37
N LEU A 441 11.19 25.81 -27.42
CA LEU A 441 11.47 26.87 -26.45
C LEU A 441 12.12 28.10 -27.13
N GLN A 442 11.74 29.29 -26.68
CA GLN A 442 12.37 30.53 -27.15
C GLN A 442 13.86 30.58 -26.74
N PRO A 443 14.75 31.09 -27.61
CA PRO A 443 16.15 31.34 -27.25
C PRO A 443 16.24 32.25 -26.01
N GLY A 444 16.98 31.82 -24.98
CA GLY A 444 17.15 32.57 -23.71
C GLY A 444 16.15 32.22 -22.60
N SER A 445 15.16 31.35 -22.82
CA SER A 445 14.20 30.97 -21.76
C SER A 445 14.80 30.11 -20.64
N ILE A 446 15.91 29.41 -20.91
CA ILE A 446 16.63 28.57 -19.94
C ILE A 446 18.13 28.83 -20.14
N PRO A 447 18.90 29.18 -19.09
CA PRO A 447 20.31 29.54 -19.23
C PRO A 447 21.17 28.41 -19.82
N ASP A 448 20.89 27.16 -19.44
CA ASP A 448 21.72 26.00 -19.81
C ASP A 448 21.22 25.25 -21.06
N ARG A 449 20.48 25.93 -21.94
CA ARG A 449 19.88 25.32 -23.14
C ARG A 449 20.90 24.60 -24.04
N GLU A 450 22.06 25.20 -24.27
CA GLU A 450 23.08 24.63 -25.16
C GLU A 450 23.76 23.40 -24.53
N SER A 451 23.92 23.37 -23.21
CA SER A 451 24.41 22.20 -22.47
C SER A 451 23.43 21.03 -22.58
N LEU A 452 22.12 21.28 -22.43
CA LEU A 452 21.08 20.27 -22.61
C LEU A 452 21.04 19.70 -24.03
N LYS A 453 21.26 20.55 -25.05
CA LYS A 453 21.38 20.10 -26.46
C LYS A 453 22.61 19.23 -26.69
N LYS A 454 23.75 19.54 -26.07
CA LYS A 454 24.98 18.76 -26.18
C LYS A 454 24.77 17.33 -25.67
N GLU A 455 24.00 17.17 -24.60
CA GLU A 455 23.58 15.89 -24.04
C GLU A 455 22.41 15.22 -24.79
N GLN A 456 21.97 15.80 -25.92
CA GLN A 456 20.86 15.30 -26.76
C GLN A 456 19.51 15.21 -26.03
N ILE A 457 19.33 15.95 -24.93
CA ILE A 457 18.09 15.96 -24.17
C ILE A 457 17.03 16.74 -24.95
N LYS A 458 15.91 16.07 -25.28
CA LYS A 458 14.76 16.69 -25.97
C LYS A 458 13.71 17.21 -25.01
N SER A 459 13.52 16.52 -23.90
CA SER A 459 12.59 16.91 -22.84
C SER A 459 13.11 16.45 -21.49
N LEU A 460 12.78 17.19 -20.43
CA LEU A 460 13.37 17.02 -19.10
C LEU A 460 12.36 17.40 -18.03
N ILE A 461 12.31 16.67 -16.93
CA ILE A 461 11.71 17.13 -15.67
C ILE A 461 12.71 16.91 -14.55
N ILE A 462 12.94 17.93 -13.73
CA ILE A 462 13.75 17.84 -12.51
C ILE A 462 12.93 18.36 -11.35
N VAL A 463 12.94 17.60 -10.25
CA VAL A 463 12.22 17.94 -9.02
C VAL A 463 13.20 17.97 -7.85
N LYS A 464 13.06 18.99 -7.02
CA LYS A 464 13.87 19.22 -5.82
C LYS A 464 13.49 18.25 -4.70
N LEU A 465 14.51 17.66 -4.07
CA LEU A 465 14.37 16.88 -2.85
C LEU A 465 14.68 17.76 -1.64
N THR A 466 13.72 17.87 -0.73
CA THR A 466 13.86 18.68 0.49
C THR A 466 13.79 17.79 1.72
N GLY A 467 14.81 17.90 2.57
CA GLY A 467 14.74 17.48 3.97
C GLY A 467 13.93 18.50 4.79
N ILE A 468 13.98 18.39 6.12
CA ILE A 468 13.23 19.28 7.04
C ILE A 468 13.66 20.74 6.87
N ASP A 469 14.96 21.00 6.81
CA ASP A 469 15.52 22.37 6.82
C ASP A 469 16.47 22.65 5.64
N ASN A 470 16.72 21.67 4.77
CA ASN A 470 17.70 21.79 3.69
C ASN A 470 17.29 21.04 2.40
N VAL A 471 17.93 21.41 1.29
CA VAL A 471 17.83 20.66 0.03
C VAL A 471 18.82 19.50 0.09
N ILE A 472 18.33 18.28 -0.07
CA ILE A 472 19.18 17.08 -0.01
C ILE A 472 19.65 16.63 -1.40
N GLY A 473 18.94 17.02 -2.46
CA GLY A 473 19.24 16.57 -3.82
C GLY A 473 18.16 16.92 -4.85
N TYR A 474 18.22 16.26 -6.01
CA TYR A 474 17.30 16.42 -7.12
C TYR A 474 17.05 15.07 -7.81
N ILE A 475 15.84 14.84 -8.31
CA ILE A 475 15.50 13.71 -9.19
C ILE A 475 15.25 14.24 -10.60
N SER A 476 15.88 13.64 -11.61
CA SER A 476 15.67 13.96 -13.02
C SER A 476 15.03 12.81 -13.80
N PHE A 477 14.20 13.16 -14.79
CA PHE A 477 13.77 12.25 -15.86
C PHE A 477 13.96 12.95 -17.21
N GLU A 478 14.63 12.27 -18.13
CA GLU A 478 15.07 12.78 -19.42
C GLU A 478 14.47 11.95 -20.55
N ALA A 479 14.06 12.60 -21.63
CA ALA A 479 13.79 11.93 -22.91
C ALA A 479 14.74 12.47 -23.98
N ILE A 480 15.40 11.53 -24.67
CA ILE A 480 16.49 11.73 -25.62
C ILE A 480 16.02 11.31 -27.02
N GLN A 481 15.28 10.20 -27.12
CA GLN A 481 14.83 9.65 -28.40
C GLN A 481 13.69 10.47 -29.02
N SER A 482 12.69 10.83 -28.21
CA SER A 482 11.51 11.60 -28.65
C SER A 482 11.07 12.61 -27.58
N PRO A 483 10.62 13.83 -27.96
CA PRO A 483 10.11 14.80 -26.99
C PRO A 483 8.92 14.23 -26.22
N ARG A 484 8.88 14.50 -24.91
CA ARG A 484 7.82 14.06 -24.03
C ARG A 484 7.19 15.23 -23.29
N LYS A 485 5.85 15.22 -23.22
CA LYS A 485 5.11 16.16 -22.41
C LYS A 485 5.06 15.71 -20.95
N TRP A 486 5.58 16.54 -20.07
CA TRP A 486 5.46 16.45 -18.62
C TRP A 486 4.30 17.35 -18.16
N ASP A 487 3.38 16.78 -17.40
CA ASP A 487 2.23 17.50 -16.84
C ASP A 487 2.34 17.64 -15.31
N GLN A 488 1.25 18.13 -14.71
CA GLN A 488 1.15 18.30 -13.26
C GLN A 488 1.15 16.96 -12.52
N ASP A 489 0.52 15.92 -13.06
CA ASP A 489 0.41 14.60 -12.42
C ASP A 489 1.79 13.95 -12.28
N HIS A 490 2.64 14.06 -13.32
CA HIS A 490 4.04 13.60 -13.25
C HIS A 490 4.82 14.31 -12.14
N ARG A 491 4.67 15.64 -12.04
CA ARG A 491 5.37 16.45 -11.04
C ARG A 491 4.96 16.08 -9.61
N GLU A 492 3.66 16.01 -9.35
CA GLU A 492 3.13 15.69 -8.03
C GLU A 492 3.58 14.31 -7.59
N MET A 493 3.59 13.32 -8.49
CA MET A 493 4.09 11.98 -8.18
C MET A 493 5.59 11.97 -7.85
N ILE A 494 6.43 12.62 -8.67
CA ILE A 494 7.88 12.69 -8.42
C ILE A 494 8.15 13.40 -7.09
N GLN A 495 7.37 14.43 -6.74
CA GLN A 495 7.51 15.13 -5.45
C GLN A 495 7.18 14.19 -4.28
N VAL A 496 6.09 13.43 -4.36
CA VAL A 496 5.72 12.46 -3.30
C VAL A 496 6.79 11.38 -3.17
N LEU A 497 7.28 10.82 -4.28
CA LEU A 497 8.36 9.84 -4.27
C LEU A 497 9.66 10.41 -3.73
N GLY A 498 9.96 11.66 -4.07
CA GLY A 498 11.10 12.39 -3.55
C GLY A 498 11.05 12.56 -2.03
N ASN A 499 9.88 12.89 -1.49
CA ASN A 499 9.67 12.98 -0.05
C ASN A 499 9.84 11.62 0.64
N LEU A 500 9.26 10.54 0.08
CA LEU A 500 9.43 9.18 0.61
C LEU A 500 10.89 8.72 0.60
N LEU A 501 11.61 9.02 -0.47
CA LEU A 501 13.05 8.76 -0.57
C LEU A 501 13.84 9.54 0.50
N SER A 502 13.50 10.81 0.70
CA SER A 502 14.13 11.67 1.71
C SER A 502 13.98 11.08 3.12
N ASP A 503 12.77 10.63 3.45
CA ASP A 503 12.47 9.98 4.73
C ASP A 503 13.22 8.65 4.90
N ALA A 504 13.24 7.82 3.86
CA ALA A 504 13.95 6.54 3.87
C ALA A 504 15.47 6.71 4.04
N LEU A 505 16.08 7.65 3.32
CA LEU A 505 17.51 7.96 3.44
C LEU A 505 17.86 8.40 4.87
N ARG A 506 17.01 9.25 5.47
CA ARG A 506 17.19 9.72 6.84
C ARG A 506 17.04 8.59 7.86
N GLN A 507 16.10 7.68 7.65
CA GLN A 507 15.93 6.50 8.50
C GLN A 507 17.19 5.63 8.47
N VAL A 508 17.73 5.36 7.28
CA VAL A 508 18.97 4.59 7.11
C VAL A 508 20.16 5.30 7.78
N GLU A 509 20.25 6.62 7.65
CA GLU A 509 21.29 7.43 8.30
C GLU A 509 21.18 7.42 9.82
N SER A 510 19.96 7.50 10.34
CA SER A 510 19.67 7.40 11.78
C SER A 510 20.02 6.02 12.32
N GLU A 511 19.68 4.97 11.57
CA GLU A 511 20.04 3.58 11.92
C GLU A 511 21.57 3.40 11.96
N LYS A 512 22.29 3.94 10.96
CA LYS A 512 23.77 3.97 10.96
C LYS A 512 24.32 4.67 12.20
N ALA A 513 23.77 5.83 12.56
CA ALA A 513 24.21 6.58 13.74
C ALA A 513 23.92 5.82 15.05
N ILE A 514 22.73 5.22 15.18
CA ILE A 514 22.36 4.38 16.33
C ILE A 514 23.30 3.18 16.46
N ASN A 515 23.55 2.48 15.35
CA ASN A 515 24.48 1.34 15.33
C ASN A 515 25.90 1.79 15.70
N TYR A 516 26.36 2.93 15.18
CA TYR A 516 27.66 3.47 15.56
C TYR A 516 27.72 3.77 17.07
N MET A 517 26.72 4.46 17.63
CA MET A 517 26.64 4.75 19.06
C MET A 517 26.52 3.48 19.94
N ALA A 518 25.93 2.41 19.42
CA ALA A 518 25.80 1.14 20.14
C ALA A 518 27.13 0.40 20.29
N TYR A 519 28.09 0.62 19.38
CA TYR A 519 29.35 -0.15 19.30
C TYR A 519 30.63 0.69 19.47
N TYR A 520 30.55 2.02 19.42
CA TYR A 520 31.70 2.92 19.53
C TYR A 520 31.48 3.95 20.65
N ASP A 521 32.58 4.37 21.27
CA ASP A 521 32.61 5.44 22.26
C ASP A 521 32.51 6.81 21.57
N ALA A 522 31.57 7.64 22.01
CA ALA A 522 31.25 8.91 21.35
C ALA A 522 32.37 9.95 21.42
N LEU A 523 33.23 9.90 22.45
CA LEU A 523 34.35 10.82 22.59
C LEU A 523 35.52 10.40 21.72
N THR A 524 35.99 9.17 21.88
CA THR A 524 37.26 8.71 21.29
C THR A 524 37.12 8.08 19.91
N GLY A 525 35.90 7.69 19.51
CA GLY A 525 35.65 6.92 18.29
C GLY A 525 36.19 5.48 18.34
N LEU A 526 36.74 5.04 19.48
CA LEU A 526 37.16 3.66 19.69
C LEU A 526 35.95 2.74 19.86
N PRO A 527 36.08 1.44 19.57
CA PRO A 527 35.16 0.41 20.05
C PRO A 527 34.79 0.63 21.52
N ASN A 528 33.50 0.52 21.85
CA ASN A 528 33.06 0.52 23.24
C ASN A 528 33.13 -0.90 23.83
N ARG A 529 32.74 -1.03 25.10
CA ARG A 529 32.66 -2.31 25.80
C ARG A 529 31.89 -3.38 25.03
N THR A 530 30.75 -3.03 24.41
CA THR A 530 29.90 -3.96 23.67
C THR A 530 30.66 -4.57 22.48
N LEU A 531 31.29 -3.72 21.65
CA LEU A 531 32.02 -4.19 20.47
C LEU A 531 33.27 -4.99 20.84
N LEU A 532 34.01 -4.59 21.88
CA LEU A 532 35.17 -5.36 22.33
C LEU A 532 34.75 -6.73 22.87
N THR A 533 33.66 -6.82 23.63
CA THR A 533 33.15 -8.09 24.17
C THR A 533 32.74 -9.04 23.04
N ASP A 534 32.03 -8.54 22.03
CA ASP A 534 31.66 -9.33 20.85
C ASP A 534 32.90 -9.85 20.10
N ARG A 535 33.88 -8.96 19.83
CA ARG A 535 35.14 -9.35 19.17
C ARG A 535 35.94 -10.35 20.00
N LEU A 536 35.98 -10.20 21.33
CA LEU A 536 36.67 -11.14 22.21
C LEU A 536 36.00 -12.51 22.18
N LYS A 537 34.66 -12.58 22.18
CA LYS A 537 33.90 -13.83 22.03
C LYS A 537 34.20 -14.55 20.72
N GLN A 538 34.26 -13.80 19.62
CA GLN A 538 34.67 -14.33 18.31
C GLN A 538 36.12 -14.82 18.33
N ALA A 539 37.03 -14.05 18.94
CA ALA A 539 38.44 -14.40 19.06
C ALA A 539 38.65 -15.68 19.88
N ILE A 540 37.95 -15.84 21.00
CA ILE A 540 37.97 -17.06 21.85
C ILE A 540 37.54 -18.28 21.02
N SER A 541 36.45 -18.15 20.28
CA SER A 541 35.95 -19.22 19.39
C SER A 541 36.96 -19.62 18.32
N LEU A 542 37.71 -18.65 17.77
CA LEU A 542 38.78 -18.91 16.81
C LEU A 542 40.02 -19.52 17.48
N SER A 543 40.41 -19.02 18.64
CA SER A 543 41.56 -19.47 19.43
C SER A 543 41.43 -20.94 19.84
N MET A 544 40.23 -21.40 20.22
CA MET A 544 39.96 -22.82 20.49
C MET A 544 40.28 -23.74 19.29
N ARG A 545 40.26 -23.21 18.06
CA ARG A 545 40.59 -23.97 16.84
C ARG A 545 42.05 -23.82 16.42
N THR A 546 42.64 -22.65 16.65
CA THR A 546 44.02 -22.34 16.20
C THR A 546 45.08 -22.57 17.26
N GLU A 547 44.68 -22.87 18.50
CA GLU A 547 45.55 -23.02 19.68
C GLU A 547 46.46 -21.80 19.91
N LYS A 548 46.02 -20.62 19.48
CA LYS A 548 46.73 -19.35 19.70
C LYS A 548 46.17 -18.63 20.92
N LEU A 549 47.02 -17.92 21.64
CA LEU A 549 46.65 -17.16 22.83
C LEU A 549 45.90 -15.88 22.46
N ILE A 550 45.12 -15.39 23.42
CA ILE A 550 44.50 -14.05 23.37
C ILE A 550 44.93 -13.31 24.63
N SER A 551 45.36 -12.06 24.48
CA SER A 551 45.61 -11.18 25.63
C SER A 551 44.48 -10.16 25.74
N VAL A 552 44.00 -9.94 26.96
CA VAL A 552 43.20 -8.78 27.34
C VAL A 552 44.02 -7.95 28.32
N MET A 553 44.21 -6.67 28.00
CA MET A 553 44.93 -5.72 28.83
C MET A 553 44.01 -4.59 29.25
N PHE A 554 43.79 -4.45 30.54
CA PHE A 554 43.02 -3.38 31.15
C PHE A 554 43.98 -2.28 31.58
N ILE A 555 43.78 -1.05 31.13
CA ILE A 555 44.65 0.11 31.37
C ILE A 555 43.81 1.21 32.00
N ASP A 556 44.27 1.79 33.10
CA ASP A 556 43.62 2.92 33.79
C ASP A 556 44.63 4.04 34.01
N LEU A 557 44.19 5.28 33.81
CA LEU A 557 45.03 6.46 33.93
C LEU A 557 45.19 6.87 35.40
N ASP A 558 46.44 6.83 35.86
CA ASP A 558 46.76 7.16 37.24
C ASP A 558 46.53 8.65 37.52
N SER A 559 45.61 8.93 38.44
CA SER A 559 45.28 10.29 38.91
C SER A 559 44.62 11.20 37.85
N PHE A 560 43.90 10.63 36.89
CA PHE A 560 43.14 11.39 35.88
C PHE A 560 42.17 12.40 36.48
N LYS A 561 41.57 12.09 37.64
CA LYS A 561 40.71 13.02 38.37
C LYS A 561 41.39 14.36 38.66
N SER A 562 42.68 14.36 39.01
CA SER A 562 43.44 15.58 39.26
C SER A 562 43.54 16.48 38.02
N VAL A 563 43.57 15.88 36.83
CA VAL A 563 43.56 16.62 35.55
C VAL A 563 42.20 17.28 35.34
N ASN A 564 41.10 16.56 35.57
CA ASN A 564 39.75 17.12 35.49
C ASN A 564 39.53 18.25 36.49
N ASP A 565 40.00 18.08 37.73
CA ASP A 565 39.89 19.09 38.78
C ASP A 565 40.70 20.36 38.43
N THR A 566 41.76 20.24 37.61
CA THR A 566 42.63 21.36 37.21
C THR A 566 42.18 22.04 35.92
N MET A 567 41.80 21.28 34.88
CA MET A 567 41.55 21.78 33.52
C MET A 567 40.07 21.74 33.10
N GLY A 568 39.19 21.22 33.96
CA GLY A 568 37.80 20.92 33.65
C GLY A 568 37.65 19.68 32.77
N HIS A 569 36.39 19.27 32.56
CA HIS A 569 36.06 18.07 31.78
C HIS A 569 36.56 18.13 30.34
N ASP A 570 36.48 19.29 29.67
CA ASP A 570 37.01 19.47 28.31
C ASP A 570 38.52 19.16 28.22
N GLY A 571 39.28 19.46 29.29
CA GLY A 571 40.70 19.14 29.39
C GLY A 571 40.93 17.63 29.51
N GLY A 572 40.17 16.96 30.37
CA GLY A 572 40.21 15.50 30.47
C GLY A 572 39.83 14.81 29.16
N ASP A 573 38.82 15.32 28.47
CA ASP A 573 38.37 14.77 27.18
C ASP A 573 39.46 14.90 26.10
N ALA A 574 40.14 16.05 26.03
CA ALA A 574 41.28 16.25 25.14
C ALA A 574 42.45 15.30 25.46
N MET A 575 42.68 15.00 26.74
CA MET A 575 43.67 14.00 27.17
C MET A 575 43.30 12.60 26.69
N LEU A 576 42.06 12.18 26.89
CA LEU A 576 41.57 10.87 26.48
C LEU A 576 41.66 10.67 24.96
N LEU A 577 41.35 11.71 24.17
CA LEU A 577 41.50 11.70 22.72
C LEU A 577 42.95 11.44 22.28
N GLN A 578 43.93 12.15 22.86
CA GLN A 578 45.34 11.93 22.55
C GLN A 578 45.83 10.53 22.96
N ILE A 579 45.38 10.03 24.11
CA ILE A 579 45.74 8.68 24.58
C ILE A 579 45.13 7.62 23.65
N ALA A 580 43.86 7.79 23.25
CA ALA A 580 43.20 6.90 22.31
C ALA A 580 43.94 6.84 20.97
N GLU A 581 44.37 7.98 20.44
CA GLU A 581 45.17 8.06 19.21
C GLU A 581 46.52 7.35 19.36
N ARG A 582 47.26 7.65 20.44
CA ARG A 582 48.57 7.04 20.71
C ARG A 582 48.47 5.52 20.89
N LEU A 583 47.49 5.02 21.64
CA LEU A 583 47.28 3.57 21.82
C LEU A 583 46.91 2.89 20.49
N SER A 584 46.03 3.53 19.70
CA SER A 584 45.59 3.00 18.40
C SER A 584 46.71 2.92 17.37
N ALA A 585 47.70 3.82 17.44
CA ALA A 585 48.87 3.80 16.56
C ALA A 585 49.83 2.63 16.85
N LEU A 586 49.76 2.00 18.03
CA LEU A 586 50.67 0.92 18.43
C LEU A 586 50.15 -0.48 18.13
N VAL A 587 48.85 -0.62 17.84
CA VAL A 587 48.18 -1.89 17.59
C VAL A 587 48.12 -2.25 16.10
N ARG A 588 47.95 -3.54 15.79
CA ARG A 588 47.71 -4.05 14.44
C ARG A 588 46.23 -3.91 14.07
N LYS A 589 45.90 -4.03 12.78
CA LYS A 589 44.51 -3.95 12.29
C LYS A 589 43.54 -4.97 12.92
N TYR A 590 44.04 -6.12 13.38
CA TYR A 590 43.25 -7.18 14.00
C TYR A 590 43.16 -7.07 15.54
N ASP A 591 44.02 -6.25 16.13
CA ASP A 591 43.97 -5.93 17.55
C ASP A 591 42.85 -4.91 17.78
N THR A 592 42.33 -4.82 19.00
CA THR A 592 41.24 -3.89 19.32
C THR A 592 41.61 -3.08 20.55
N VAL A 593 41.67 -1.75 20.40
CA VAL A 593 41.68 -0.81 21.52
C VAL A 593 40.24 -0.35 21.75
N SER A 594 39.80 -0.33 22.99
CA SER A 594 38.46 0.07 23.39
C SER A 594 38.53 1.02 24.57
N ARG A 595 37.62 1.99 24.64
CA ARG A 595 37.36 2.72 25.88
C ARG A 595 36.21 2.04 26.62
N PHE A 596 36.50 1.56 27.83
CA PHE A 596 35.55 0.78 28.63
C PHE A 596 34.61 1.69 29.44
N GLY A 597 35.13 2.83 29.87
CA GLY A 597 34.39 3.90 30.54
C GLY A 597 35.35 4.86 31.23
N GLY A 598 34.98 6.14 31.40
CA GLY A 598 35.82 7.11 32.11
C GLY A 598 37.24 7.23 31.54
N ASP A 599 38.23 6.84 32.34
CA ASP A 599 39.67 6.79 32.08
C ASP A 599 40.22 5.38 31.83
N GLU A 600 39.34 4.41 31.61
CA GLU A 600 39.68 3.00 31.42
C GLU A 600 39.69 2.59 29.94
N PHE A 601 40.78 1.95 29.52
CA PHE A 601 40.98 1.39 28.19
C PHE A 601 41.22 -0.11 28.25
N LEU A 602 40.67 -0.84 27.30
CA LEU A 602 40.95 -2.26 27.10
C LEU A 602 41.63 -2.48 25.77
N VAL A 603 42.68 -3.30 25.76
CA VAL A 603 43.37 -3.74 24.55
C VAL A 603 43.25 -5.25 24.44
N MET A 604 42.64 -5.71 23.35
CA MET A 604 42.54 -7.13 23.00
C MET A 604 43.52 -7.44 21.87
N LEU A 605 44.40 -8.42 22.11
CA LEU A 605 45.41 -8.90 21.17
C LEU A 605 45.13 -10.37 20.84
N PRO A 606 44.51 -10.68 19.68
CA PRO A 606 44.20 -12.05 19.31
C PRO A 606 45.37 -12.73 18.59
N GLN A 607 45.32 -14.06 18.50
CA GLN A 607 46.24 -14.87 17.69
C GLN A 607 47.72 -14.73 18.08
N ILE A 608 48.02 -14.61 19.37
CA ILE A 608 49.39 -14.52 19.89
C ILE A 608 49.99 -15.92 20.06
N SER A 609 51.27 -16.08 19.71
CA SER A 609 51.93 -17.40 19.77
C SER A 609 52.72 -17.64 21.07
N ASP A 610 53.08 -16.60 21.81
CA ASP A 610 53.90 -16.69 23.02
C ASP A 610 53.63 -15.51 23.96
N VAL A 611 53.64 -15.76 25.26
CA VAL A 611 53.44 -14.77 26.34
C VAL A 611 54.53 -13.69 26.32
N ASN A 612 55.77 -14.02 25.92
CA ASN A 612 56.82 -13.01 25.79
C ASN A 612 56.47 -11.90 24.79
N ASN A 613 55.67 -12.21 23.76
CA ASN A 613 55.20 -11.20 22.81
C ASN A 613 54.15 -10.28 23.45
N ILE A 614 53.30 -10.82 24.34
CA ILE A 614 52.34 -10.04 25.11
C ILE A 614 53.07 -9.03 25.98
N GLN A 615 54.12 -9.47 26.69
CA GLN A 615 54.93 -8.60 27.53
C GLN A 615 55.59 -7.45 26.74
N LYS A 616 56.13 -7.74 25.56
CA LYS A 616 56.70 -6.70 24.68
C LYS A 616 55.67 -5.67 24.24
N VAL A 617 54.46 -6.12 23.87
CA VAL A 617 53.36 -5.21 23.50
C VAL A 617 52.90 -4.40 24.70
N ALA A 618 52.78 -5.00 25.88
CA ALA A 618 52.45 -4.28 27.12
C ALA A 618 53.45 -3.17 27.43
N GLN A 619 54.74 -3.48 27.35
CA GLN A 619 55.77 -2.48 27.60
C GLN A 619 55.75 -1.36 26.55
N LYS A 620 55.46 -1.69 25.29
CA LYS A 620 55.25 -0.69 24.23
C LYS A 620 54.01 0.17 24.50
N MET A 621 52.90 -0.40 24.96
CA MET A 621 51.70 0.35 25.34
C MET A 621 51.97 1.28 26.53
N MET A 622 52.69 0.82 27.55
CA MET A 622 53.04 1.66 28.70
C MET A 622 53.94 2.84 28.29
N SER A 623 54.77 2.70 27.25
CA SER A 623 55.63 3.80 26.78
C SER A 623 54.85 5.01 26.19
N VAL A 624 53.54 4.86 25.90
CA VAL A 624 52.66 5.99 25.50
C VAL A 624 52.65 7.10 26.55
N PHE A 625 52.82 6.72 27.82
CA PHE A 625 52.77 7.61 28.98
C PHE A 625 54.13 8.22 29.33
N ASP A 626 55.21 7.85 28.64
CA ASP A 626 56.55 8.43 28.85
C ASP A 626 56.64 9.86 28.29
N GLN A 627 55.76 10.21 27.35
CA GLN A 627 55.71 11.54 26.73
C GLN A 627 54.56 12.36 27.33
N PRO A 628 54.78 13.63 27.70
CA PRO A 628 53.73 14.47 28.25
C PRO A 628 52.58 14.65 27.25
N ILE A 629 51.39 14.89 27.79
CA ILE A 629 50.19 15.23 27.02
C ILE A 629 50.04 16.74 27.04
N ILE A 630 49.92 17.35 25.86
CA ILE A 630 49.81 18.80 25.73
C ILE A 630 48.35 19.19 25.60
N ILE A 631 47.85 19.98 26.55
CA ILE A 631 46.45 20.45 26.58
C ILE A 631 46.49 21.96 26.74
N LYS A 632 45.94 22.72 25.79
CA LYS A 632 45.97 24.19 25.79
C LYS A 632 47.38 24.76 26.04
N ASN A 633 48.40 24.18 25.38
CA ASN A 633 49.83 24.52 25.53
C ASN A 633 50.45 24.26 26.92
N GLN A 634 49.80 23.47 27.78
CA GLN A 634 50.37 23.02 29.05
C GLN A 634 50.68 21.52 29.03
N GLU A 635 51.83 21.14 29.57
CA GLU A 635 52.28 19.75 29.65
C GLU A 635 51.74 19.04 30.90
N PHE A 636 51.16 17.87 30.71
CA PHE A 636 50.70 16.97 31.77
C PHE A 636 51.47 15.65 31.70
N PHE A 637 52.17 15.34 32.79
CA PHE A 637 52.83 14.05 32.98
C PHE A 637 51.85 13.12 33.71
N VAL A 638 51.19 12.27 32.92
CA VAL A 638 50.29 11.23 33.43
C VAL A 638 50.93 9.86 33.27
N THR A 639 50.62 8.97 34.19
CA THR A 639 51.05 7.57 34.13
C THR A 639 49.82 6.68 34.04
N ALA A 640 50.01 5.40 33.77
CA ALA A 640 48.91 4.45 33.77
C ALA A 640 49.30 3.17 34.52
N SER A 641 48.29 2.48 35.01
CA SER A 641 48.43 1.14 35.58
C SER A 641 47.69 0.16 34.71
N ALA A 642 48.31 -0.97 34.40
CA ALA A 642 47.75 -1.97 33.51
C ALA A 642 47.73 -3.38 34.10
N GLY A 643 46.74 -4.17 33.70
CA GLY A 643 46.56 -5.55 34.12
C GLY A 643 46.32 -6.43 32.91
N ILE A 644 46.91 -7.62 32.88
CA ILE A 644 46.90 -8.50 31.71
C ILE A 644 46.35 -9.87 32.11
N ALA A 645 45.34 -10.33 31.38
CA ALA A 645 44.84 -11.71 31.44
C ALA A 645 45.05 -12.39 30.08
N VAL A 646 45.42 -13.67 30.11
CA VAL A 646 45.72 -14.46 28.91
C VAL A 646 44.81 -15.66 28.78
N PHE A 647 44.05 -15.76 27.70
CA PHE A 647 43.29 -16.96 27.36
C PHE A 647 44.23 -18.06 26.82
N PRO A 648 44.08 -19.33 27.22
CA PRO A 648 43.05 -19.87 28.14
C PRO A 648 43.47 -19.92 29.63
N PHE A 649 44.63 -19.39 30.02
CA PHE A 649 45.18 -19.55 31.38
C PHE A 649 44.42 -18.75 32.45
N ASP A 650 43.88 -17.60 32.07
CA ASP A 650 43.26 -16.63 32.97
C ASP A 650 41.75 -16.48 32.75
N GLY A 651 41.09 -17.46 32.14
CA GLY A 651 39.64 -17.47 31.99
C GLY A 651 39.21 -18.21 30.73
N GLU A 652 37.99 -18.75 30.76
CA GLU A 652 37.41 -19.50 29.64
C GLU A 652 36.43 -18.66 28.80
N ASP A 653 35.94 -17.55 29.36
CA ASP A 653 35.00 -16.64 28.70
C ASP A 653 35.45 -15.16 28.74
N THR A 654 34.66 -14.31 28.10
CA THR A 654 34.94 -12.87 27.97
C THR A 654 34.94 -12.16 29.33
N ASP A 655 34.00 -12.50 30.21
CA ASP A 655 33.79 -11.78 31.47
C ASP A 655 34.89 -12.15 32.47
N GLU A 656 35.31 -13.41 32.51
CA GLU A 656 36.44 -13.86 33.32
C GLU A 656 37.75 -13.19 32.91
N LEU A 657 38.06 -13.11 31.62
CA LEU A 657 39.29 -12.48 31.13
C LEU A 657 39.33 -10.98 31.47
N ILE A 658 38.22 -10.27 31.25
CA ILE A 658 38.13 -8.84 31.58
C ILE A 658 38.27 -8.62 33.09
N LYS A 659 37.58 -9.43 33.90
CA LYS A 659 37.65 -9.36 35.37
C LYS A 659 39.05 -9.65 35.89
N HIS A 660 39.73 -10.66 35.36
CA HIS A 660 41.07 -11.02 35.78
C HIS A 660 42.13 -9.99 35.32
N ALA A 661 41.91 -9.33 34.19
CA ALA A 661 42.73 -8.20 33.76
C ALA A 661 42.55 -6.99 34.68
N ASP A 662 41.31 -6.64 35.05
CA ASP A 662 41.02 -5.58 36.02
C ASP A 662 41.66 -5.86 37.40
N MET A 663 41.54 -7.10 37.90
CA MET A 663 42.21 -7.53 39.13
C MET A 663 43.73 -7.33 39.09
N ALA A 664 44.37 -7.70 37.97
CA ALA A 664 45.80 -7.52 37.79
C ALA A 664 46.18 -6.03 37.70
N MET A 665 45.32 -5.19 37.12
CA MET A 665 45.51 -3.74 37.04
C MET A 665 45.43 -3.09 38.42
N TYR A 666 44.46 -3.50 39.25
CA TYR A 666 44.37 -3.04 40.63
C TYR A 666 45.61 -3.44 41.44
N ALA A 667 46.13 -4.66 41.25
CA ALA A 667 47.38 -5.09 41.86
C ALA A 667 48.57 -4.24 41.38
N ALA A 668 48.61 -3.82 40.11
CA ALA A 668 49.60 -2.89 39.59
C ALA A 668 49.55 -1.53 40.30
N LYS A 669 48.33 -0.97 40.52
CA LYS A 669 48.13 0.27 41.28
C LYS A 669 48.70 0.16 42.70
N ASN A 670 48.40 -0.92 43.41
CA ASN A 670 48.87 -1.13 44.79
C ASN A 670 50.39 -1.35 44.90
N LYS A 671 51.03 -1.82 43.83
CA LYS A 671 52.49 -2.01 43.75
C LYS A 671 53.25 -0.73 43.40
N GLY A 672 52.59 0.43 43.41
CA GLY A 672 53.23 1.74 43.23
C GLY A 672 52.95 2.40 41.88
N LYS A 673 51.86 2.02 41.19
CA LYS A 673 51.40 2.63 39.93
C LYS A 673 52.44 2.57 38.79
N ASN A 674 52.13 3.18 37.64
CA ASN A 674 53.01 3.30 36.46
C ASN A 674 53.65 1.97 36.03
N ARG A 675 52.87 0.91 35.94
CA ARG A 675 53.35 -0.43 35.60
C ARG A 675 52.22 -1.32 35.09
N PHE A 676 52.59 -2.43 34.48
CA PHE A 676 51.66 -3.51 34.20
C PHE A 676 51.89 -4.71 35.13
N SER A 677 50.87 -5.55 35.30
CA SER A 677 50.98 -6.84 35.99
C SER A 677 50.18 -7.90 35.24
N PHE A 678 50.74 -9.11 35.14
CA PHE A 678 49.98 -10.28 34.69
C PHE A 678 49.10 -10.78 35.83
N CYS A 679 47.94 -11.34 35.47
CA CYS A 679 47.09 -12.04 36.41
C CYS A 679 47.86 -13.26 36.95
N SER A 680 47.93 -13.38 38.27
CA SER A 680 48.59 -14.51 38.94
C SER A 680 47.59 -15.27 39.81
N VAL A 681 47.88 -16.53 40.10
CA VAL A 681 47.03 -17.38 40.95
C VAL A 681 46.91 -16.78 42.35
N GLU A 682 47.99 -16.17 42.86
CA GLU A 682 48.01 -15.50 44.17
C GLU A 682 47.06 -14.30 44.20
N MET A 683 47.00 -13.51 43.12
CA MET A 683 46.05 -12.40 43.01
C MET A 683 44.60 -12.88 42.98
N LYS A 684 44.32 -13.98 42.27
CA LYS A 684 43.00 -14.62 42.25
C LYS A 684 42.59 -15.07 43.66
N GLN A 685 43.52 -15.68 44.39
CA GLN A 685 43.27 -16.15 45.75
C GLN A 685 43.08 -15.00 46.75
N GLU A 686 43.83 -13.92 46.63
CA GLU A 686 43.73 -12.75 47.51
C GLU A 686 42.35 -12.08 47.44
N VAL A 687 41.75 -11.99 46.24
CA VAL A 687 40.40 -11.43 46.09
C VAL A 687 39.34 -12.32 46.72
N LEU A 688 39.43 -13.64 46.53
CA LEU A 688 38.53 -14.60 47.19
C LEU A 688 38.64 -14.53 48.72
N ASP A 689 39.88 -14.45 49.21
CA ASP A 689 40.19 -14.31 50.62
C ASP A 689 39.62 -13.01 51.20
N ASN A 690 39.80 -11.88 50.51
CA ASN A 690 39.26 -10.60 50.93
C ASN A 690 37.73 -10.59 50.90
N MET A 691 37.09 -11.24 49.93
CA MET A 691 35.63 -11.34 49.86
C MET A 691 35.07 -12.19 51.02
N GLU A 692 35.69 -13.32 51.33
CA GLU A 692 35.30 -14.16 52.47
C GLU A 692 35.48 -13.42 53.80
N LEU A 693 36.60 -12.71 53.97
CA LEU A 693 36.85 -11.88 55.14
C LEU A 693 35.84 -10.73 55.23
N THR A 694 35.51 -10.06 54.12
CA THR A 694 34.52 -8.98 54.10
C THR A 694 33.16 -9.46 54.58
N ASN A 695 32.67 -10.58 54.01
CA ASN A 695 31.39 -11.17 54.40
C ASN A 695 31.36 -11.58 55.89
N SER A 696 32.48 -12.08 56.39
CA SER A 696 32.60 -12.48 57.80
C SER A 696 32.67 -11.27 58.73
N LEU A 697 33.34 -10.20 58.32
CA LEU A 697 33.52 -8.98 59.11
C LEU A 697 32.18 -8.27 59.38
N TYR A 698 31.23 -8.30 58.44
CA TYR A 698 29.87 -7.75 58.63
C TYR A 698 29.14 -8.29 59.87
N ARG A 699 29.42 -9.54 60.25
CA ARG A 699 28.78 -10.20 61.41
C ARG A 699 29.76 -10.40 62.57
N ALA A 700 31.00 -9.93 62.46
CA ALA A 700 32.05 -10.21 63.44
C ALA A 700 31.73 -9.63 64.83
N VAL A 701 31.12 -8.44 64.89
CA VAL A 701 30.63 -7.83 66.14
C VAL A 701 29.51 -8.70 66.75
N GLU A 702 28.47 -9.00 65.98
CA GLU A 702 27.31 -9.78 66.44
C GLU A 702 27.68 -11.20 66.90
N ARG A 703 28.69 -11.79 66.27
CA ARG A 703 29.20 -13.13 66.57
C ARG A 703 30.25 -13.17 67.69
N ASN A 704 30.55 -12.03 68.31
CA ASN A 704 31.60 -11.91 69.33
C ASN A 704 32.97 -12.43 68.86
N GLU A 705 33.31 -12.17 67.59
CA GLU A 705 34.58 -12.57 66.99
C GLU A 705 35.67 -11.50 67.20
N LEU A 706 35.28 -10.26 67.50
CA LEU A 706 36.19 -9.17 67.83
C LEU A 706 36.48 -9.16 69.33
N PHE A 707 37.72 -8.85 69.71
CA PHE A 707 38.14 -8.70 71.11
C PHE A 707 39.26 -7.67 71.23
N LEU A 708 39.46 -7.14 72.44
CA LEU A 708 40.49 -6.14 72.72
C LEU A 708 41.70 -6.80 73.41
N GLN A 709 42.89 -6.33 73.05
CA GLN A 709 44.11 -6.52 73.83
C GLN A 709 44.58 -5.15 74.30
N TYR A 710 45.21 -5.09 75.47
CA TYR A 710 45.65 -3.82 76.05
C TYR A 710 47.16 -3.78 76.11
N GLN A 711 47.74 -2.70 75.57
CA GLN A 711 49.17 -2.45 75.65
C GLN A 711 49.45 -1.34 76.67
N PRO A 712 50.25 -1.59 77.72
CA PRO A 712 50.55 -0.58 78.72
C PRO A 712 51.40 0.55 78.14
N GLN A 713 51.03 1.77 78.49
CA GLN A 713 51.84 2.97 78.29
C GLN A 713 52.51 3.27 79.62
N VAL A 714 53.84 3.21 79.63
CA VAL A 714 54.67 3.42 80.82
C VAL A 714 55.34 4.78 80.77
N ASN A 715 55.41 5.46 81.91
CA ASN A 715 56.26 6.62 82.05
C ASN A 715 57.73 6.16 82.00
N PRO A 716 58.56 6.68 81.08
CA PRO A 716 59.94 6.22 80.92
C PRO A 716 60.83 6.55 82.12
N GLU A 717 60.48 7.55 82.93
CA GLU A 717 61.25 7.97 84.11
C GLU A 717 60.86 7.17 85.36
N THR A 718 59.57 6.94 85.58
CA THR A 718 59.07 6.26 86.80
C THR A 718 58.80 4.77 86.59
N LEU A 719 58.75 4.30 85.35
CA LEU A 719 58.30 2.97 84.94
C LEU A 719 56.88 2.60 85.37
N GLU A 720 56.12 3.57 85.87
CA GLU A 720 54.73 3.38 86.25
C GLU A 720 53.83 3.36 85.02
N ILE A 721 52.78 2.54 85.06
CA ILE A 721 51.76 2.49 84.03
C ILE A 721 50.91 3.76 84.16
N ILE A 722 50.96 4.62 83.14
CA ILE A 722 50.20 5.88 83.07
C ILE A 722 48.95 5.77 82.18
N GLY A 723 48.85 4.69 81.39
CA GLY A 723 47.73 4.47 80.48
C GLY A 723 47.78 3.10 79.82
N MET A 724 46.75 2.82 79.01
CA MET A 724 46.64 1.59 78.22
C MET A 724 46.10 1.95 76.84
N GLU A 725 46.67 1.35 75.80
CA GLU A 725 46.14 1.41 74.43
C GLU A 725 45.31 0.15 74.15
N ALA A 726 44.06 0.34 73.73
CA ALA A 726 43.17 -0.77 73.35
C ALA A 726 43.38 -1.13 71.88
N LEU A 727 43.86 -2.35 71.64
CA LEU A 727 44.21 -2.87 70.33
C LEU A 727 43.20 -3.95 69.93
N ILE A 728 42.40 -3.66 68.91
CA ILE A 728 41.42 -4.61 68.38
C ILE A 728 42.10 -5.83 67.74
N ARG A 729 41.51 -7.00 67.96
CA ARG A 729 41.85 -8.27 67.33
C ARG A 729 40.59 -8.94 66.82
N TRP A 730 40.74 -9.70 65.73
CA TRP A 730 39.65 -10.48 65.17
C TRP A 730 39.99 -11.96 65.17
N ARG A 731 39.16 -12.77 65.85
CA ARG A 731 39.26 -14.22 65.90
C ARG A 731 38.23 -14.84 64.95
N HIS A 732 38.67 -15.14 63.74
CA HIS A 732 37.83 -15.78 62.73
C HIS A 732 37.68 -17.28 63.02
N PRO A 733 36.45 -17.85 62.99
CA PRO A 733 36.18 -19.23 63.42
C PRO A 733 36.95 -20.31 62.65
N ARG A 734 37.29 -20.07 61.38
CA ARG A 734 38.03 -21.02 60.54
C ARG A 734 39.50 -20.64 60.30
N ARG A 735 39.83 -19.34 60.39
CA ARG A 735 41.14 -18.80 59.95
C ARG A 735 42.01 -18.34 61.13
N GLY A 736 41.53 -18.46 62.37
CA GLY A 736 42.27 -18.05 63.56
C GLY A 736 42.30 -16.53 63.72
N ILE A 737 43.37 -16.01 64.34
CA ILE A 737 43.52 -14.57 64.56
C ILE A 737 43.91 -13.89 63.25
N ILE A 738 43.07 -12.98 62.77
CA ILE A 738 43.33 -12.16 61.59
C ILE A 738 44.06 -10.88 62.01
N PRO A 739 45.21 -10.55 61.38
CA PRO A 739 45.95 -9.35 61.74
C PRO A 739 45.19 -8.07 61.36
N PRO A 740 45.29 -6.98 62.15
CA PRO A 740 44.64 -5.69 61.87
C PRO A 740 44.91 -5.16 60.46
N MET A 741 46.14 -5.31 59.97
CA MET A 741 46.54 -4.91 58.62
C MET A 741 45.71 -5.56 57.49
N LYS A 742 45.05 -6.71 57.75
CA LYS A 742 44.16 -7.36 56.78
C LYS A 742 42.71 -6.88 56.87
N PHE A 743 42.17 -6.67 58.07
CA PHE A 743 40.72 -6.41 58.21
C PHE A 743 40.36 -4.93 58.44
N ILE A 744 41.28 -4.09 58.91
CA ILE A 744 41.04 -2.65 59.06
C ILE A 744 40.81 -1.98 57.70
N PRO A 745 41.62 -2.22 56.65
CA PRO A 745 41.35 -1.65 55.32
C PRO A 745 40.00 -2.11 54.73
N ILE A 746 39.59 -3.34 55.05
CA ILE A 746 38.26 -3.86 54.66
C ILE A 746 37.17 -3.08 55.41
N ALA A 747 37.33 -2.88 56.72
CA ALA A 747 36.38 -2.13 57.53
C ALA A 747 36.23 -0.68 57.05
N GLU A 748 37.32 -0.03 56.64
CA GLU A 748 37.30 1.33 56.08
C GLU A 748 36.58 1.38 54.74
N LYS A 749 36.95 0.50 53.80
CA LYS A 749 36.33 0.43 52.47
C LYS A 749 34.84 0.10 52.51
N THR A 750 34.40 -0.63 53.53
CA THR A 750 32.99 -1.04 53.72
C THR A 750 32.24 -0.15 54.71
N SER A 751 32.90 0.90 55.23
CA SER A 751 32.39 1.78 56.28
C SER A 751 32.02 1.08 57.61
N LEU A 752 32.30 -0.22 57.74
CA LEU A 752 32.17 -0.97 59.00
C LEU A 752 33.12 -0.47 60.09
N ILE A 753 34.14 0.32 59.73
CA ILE A 753 35.06 0.92 60.69
C ILE A 753 34.35 1.76 61.74
N HIS A 754 33.22 2.40 61.39
CA HIS A 754 32.45 3.21 62.33
C HIS A 754 31.74 2.37 63.39
N SER A 755 31.02 1.32 62.98
CA SER A 755 30.31 0.42 63.90
C SER A 755 31.28 -0.40 64.75
N ILE A 756 32.39 -0.84 64.16
CA ILE A 756 33.48 -1.49 64.90
C ILE A 756 34.09 -0.51 65.91
N GLY A 757 34.32 0.75 65.53
CA GLY A 757 34.85 1.78 66.42
C GLY A 757 33.96 2.06 67.63
N GLU A 758 32.65 2.15 67.42
CA GLU A 758 31.67 2.28 68.50
C GLU A 758 31.70 1.07 69.45
N TRP A 759 31.74 -0.14 68.87
CA TRP A 759 31.86 -1.36 69.66
C TRP A 759 33.17 -1.42 70.48
N VAL A 760 34.31 -1.01 69.89
CA VAL A 760 35.60 -0.92 70.59
C VAL A 760 35.51 0.03 71.78
N LEU A 761 34.92 1.22 71.59
CA LEU A 761 34.77 2.22 72.64
C LEU A 761 33.92 1.70 73.81
N MET A 762 32.75 1.14 73.49
CA MET A 762 31.84 0.59 74.49
C MET A 762 32.48 -0.58 75.25
N THR A 763 33.16 -1.48 74.54
CA THR A 763 33.83 -2.63 75.16
C THR A 763 34.99 -2.18 76.06
N ALA A 764 35.79 -1.20 75.62
CA ALA A 764 36.89 -0.67 76.41
C ALA A 764 36.45 0.02 77.71
N ILE A 765 35.25 0.62 77.74
CA ILE A 765 34.66 1.21 78.94
C ILE A 765 34.10 0.14 79.89
N LEU A 766 33.51 -0.94 79.33
CA LEU A 766 32.83 -1.98 80.11
C LEU A 766 33.77 -3.04 80.69
N GLU A 767 34.93 -3.31 80.08
CA GLU A 767 35.90 -4.27 80.60
C GLU A 767 36.74 -3.66 81.74
N PRO A 768 36.63 -4.15 83.00
CA PRO A 768 37.45 -3.63 84.09
C PRO A 768 38.92 -4.08 83.92
N ILE A 769 39.80 -3.12 83.63
CA ILE A 769 41.25 -3.31 83.39
C ILE A 769 42.01 -3.80 84.66
N ILE A 770 41.37 -3.80 85.83
CA ILE A 770 41.98 -4.05 87.14
C ILE A 770 41.34 -5.32 87.74
N PRO A 771 41.73 -6.55 87.32
CA PRO A 771 42.60 -7.35 88.20
C PRO A 771 43.43 -8.46 87.49
N ARG A 772 43.90 -8.29 86.24
CA ARG A 772 44.68 -9.35 85.53
C ARG A 772 46.19 -9.13 85.43
N LEU A 773 46.72 -8.03 85.93
CA LEU A 773 48.16 -7.72 85.91
C LEU A 773 48.90 -8.06 87.23
N ALA A 774 48.22 -8.71 88.19
CA ALA A 774 48.81 -9.08 89.49
C ALA A 774 49.11 -10.60 89.64
N ALA A 775 49.31 -11.33 88.53
CA ALA A 775 49.73 -12.73 88.54
C ALA A 775 51.00 -12.94 87.72
#